data_AF-A0A4P5XIT3-F1
#
_entry.id   AF-A0A4P5XIT3-F1
#
_cell.length_a   1.000
_cell.length_b   1.000
_cell.length_c   1.000
_cell.angle_alpha   90.00
_cell.angle_beta   90.00
_cell.angle_gamma   90.00
#
_symmetry.space_group_name_H-M   'P 1'
#
loop_
_entity.id
_entity.type
_entity.pdbx_description
1 polymer ?
#
loop_
_entity_poly.entity_id
_entity_poly.type
_entity_poly.pdbx_seq_one_letter_code
_entity_poly.pdbx_strand_id
1 'polypeptide(L)'
;MRLFARVKPSLALFVAAAALSHGSLAAGQSSVMPEPGLRVKRVAADKAAAPRQMTMAAWGTSVWDAARTGDEVEVDRLLKMVDDGKVADADAVVVGAVKAYTGNIVQRELDRQSEIEKIRGEMDKLLADEQTVANVAKALGKAIELQFVMKDDNAVLQMDRVMTLRDRALTMAKTAETENRVLDATELFVLLDALSDVAGTYRGDVRRMVQRQEMLRLYVPQRLWELSNERRKLRGDKELPAYNPVGGDYRERLSGVSREIILNSLQRSREHVDQVPINQMLTAGLETLRVMYTTIDLQASLDFAGVKNEDLRRVMLDAVTREQRSLTQSPTQYDAFQVEGMLDRVLAANETSVRAPVAAMLHEFGVGAFGKLDEYSTIIWPDEVARFNRNTQGRFVGVGVQIEMDPEQRVKVVTPLEGTPAQRAGLHPADIISKVDGKSVFGLSLDQVVDLITGREGTTVTLSVERSDDPVTPEDDATDDEGYEAGKPDKQYLEFALSRSIIKVPSIKGWKRSGIREDAWDWFVDKEAQIGYVRLSQFADTSTDELDAAIRQMKQSGLKGLVFDLRFNPGGLLDQAGMIAQRFLPFDHEPIVSARKAGGIEETEWYTNAKRATLSDIPVVVLVNESSASASEIVSGAISVYSKTRDIDALVLGQRSFGKGSVQNVWPVTANAFLKLTTAHYMLPDRSIIHKRPGKTVWGVEPNMHVEMLPDQISKASTLRRNADVLPINELGVVQRQDQTEQPNPDDLVTKGIDLQVEAAVLLLKARTAADAAKIATNP
;
A
#
# COMPACT_ATOMS: atom_id res chain seq x y z
N MET A 1 -9.50 -14.29 6.46
CA MET A 1 -9.48 -13.03 7.25
C MET A 1 -8.34 -12.97 8.26
N ARG A 2 -8.26 -13.83 9.29
CA ARG A 2 -7.12 -13.82 10.25
C ARG A 2 -5.73 -13.89 9.58
N LEU A 3 -5.58 -14.65 8.49
CA LEU A 3 -4.35 -14.71 7.69
C LEU A 3 -3.98 -13.37 7.02
N PHE A 4 -4.98 -12.59 6.58
CA PHE A 4 -4.75 -11.33 5.86
C PHE A 4 -4.25 -10.20 6.78
N ALA A 5 -4.51 -10.27 8.08
CA ALA A 5 -3.99 -9.31 9.06
C ALA A 5 -2.51 -9.54 9.42
N ARG A 6 -1.99 -10.77 9.29
CA ARG A 6 -0.59 -11.11 9.62
C ARG A 6 0.37 -11.04 8.43
N VAL A 7 -0.11 -11.16 7.20
CA VAL A 7 0.76 -11.18 6.00
C VAL A 7 1.09 -9.77 5.46
N LYS A 8 0.33 -8.72 5.79
CA LYS A 8 0.63 -7.32 5.46
C LYS A 8 -0.18 -6.34 6.35
N PRO A 9 0.44 -5.38 7.06
CA PRO A 9 -0.28 -4.26 7.66
C PRO A 9 -1.06 -3.43 6.63
N SER A 10 -0.57 -3.39 5.39
CA SER A 10 -1.26 -2.77 4.25
C SER A 10 -2.48 -3.55 3.74
N LEU A 11 -2.73 -4.79 4.18
CA LEU A 11 -3.87 -5.57 3.66
C LEU A 11 -5.23 -5.22 4.30
N ALA A 12 -5.23 -4.59 5.47
CA ALA A 12 -6.47 -4.13 6.12
C ALA A 12 -7.18 -3.00 5.33
N LEU A 13 -6.46 -2.31 4.44
CA LEU A 13 -7.02 -1.35 3.49
C LEU A 13 -7.35 -1.95 2.09
N PHE A 14 -7.07 -3.24 1.88
CA PHE A 14 -6.91 -3.82 0.53
C PHE A 14 -7.94 -4.90 0.16
N VAL A 15 -9.09 -4.96 0.84
CA VAL A 15 -10.28 -5.70 0.35
C VAL A 15 -11.00 -4.94 -0.78
N ALA A 16 -10.47 -3.79 -1.21
CA ALA A 16 -10.99 -3.00 -2.33
C ALA A 16 -9.87 -2.44 -3.25
N ALA A 17 -8.83 -3.22 -3.58
CA ALA A 17 -7.94 -2.93 -4.72
C ALA A 17 -7.12 -4.14 -5.22
N ALA A 18 -6.96 -4.21 -6.55
CA ALA A 18 -5.89 -4.88 -7.30
C ALA A 18 -5.64 -6.40 -7.15
N ALA A 19 -5.99 -7.14 -8.21
CA ALA A 19 -5.49 -8.47 -8.51
C ALA A 19 -4.35 -8.43 -9.56
N LEU A 20 -3.11 -8.32 -9.06
CA LEU A 20 -1.96 -9.19 -9.39
C LEU A 20 -1.31 -9.09 -10.79
N SER A 21 -0.30 -9.93 -11.05
CA SER A 21 0.82 -9.75 -11.99
C SER A 21 1.47 -11.13 -12.35
N HIS A 22 2.29 -11.38 -13.39
CA HIS A 22 2.58 -10.66 -14.64
C HIS A 22 2.40 -11.53 -15.93
N GLY A 23 3.39 -12.33 -16.36
CA GLY A 23 3.36 -13.19 -17.57
C GLY A 23 4.76 -13.70 -18.00
N SER A 24 4.83 -14.90 -18.60
CA SER A 24 6.07 -15.64 -18.94
C SER A 24 6.68 -15.33 -20.33
N LEU A 25 7.85 -15.89 -20.64
CA LEU A 25 8.19 -16.43 -21.98
C LEU A 25 9.42 -17.38 -21.98
N ALA A 26 9.64 -18.06 -23.11
CA ALA A 26 10.41 -19.32 -23.21
C ALA A 26 11.82 -19.20 -23.83
N ALA A 27 12.53 -20.34 -23.87
CA ALA A 27 13.97 -20.47 -24.06
C ALA A 27 14.51 -20.37 -25.51
N GLY A 28 15.81 -20.07 -25.62
CA GLY A 28 16.64 -20.22 -26.83
C GLY A 28 18.02 -20.81 -26.46
N GLN A 29 18.60 -21.63 -27.34
CA GLN A 29 19.73 -22.52 -27.03
C GLN A 29 21.14 -21.89 -27.16
N SER A 30 22.10 -22.56 -26.53
CA SER A 30 23.54 -22.25 -26.46
C SER A 30 24.32 -22.47 -27.77
N SER A 31 25.39 -21.71 -27.96
CA SER A 31 26.61 -22.13 -28.68
C SER A 31 27.87 -21.55 -28.02
N VAL A 32 29.04 -22.09 -28.33
CA VAL A 32 30.23 -22.10 -27.45
C VAL A 32 31.53 -21.84 -28.24
N MET A 33 32.55 -21.23 -27.58
CA MET A 33 33.95 -20.98 -28.01
C MET A 33 34.22 -19.84 -29.03
N PRO A 34 35.45 -19.27 -29.11
CA PRO A 34 36.59 -19.30 -28.16
C PRO A 34 37.22 -17.91 -27.85
N GLU A 35 38.13 -17.86 -26.86
CA GLU A 35 39.02 -16.70 -26.61
C GLU A 35 40.11 -16.49 -27.69
N PRO A 36 40.65 -15.27 -27.76
CA PRO A 36 42.09 -15.06 -27.97
C PRO A 36 42.69 -14.11 -26.91
N GLY A 37 43.55 -14.62 -26.03
CA GLY A 37 44.21 -13.81 -24.99
C GLY A 37 45.36 -12.94 -25.52
N LEU A 38 45.87 -12.00 -24.68
CA LEU A 38 47.10 -11.27 -24.99
C LEU A 38 47.93 -10.85 -23.75
N ARG A 39 49.16 -11.39 -23.70
CA ARG A 39 50.41 -10.78 -23.17
C ARG A 39 50.46 -10.22 -21.74
N VAL A 40 51.04 -11.04 -20.86
CA VAL A 40 51.72 -10.62 -19.63
C VAL A 40 52.85 -9.62 -19.95
N LYS A 41 52.83 -8.45 -19.31
CA LYS A 41 54.02 -7.60 -19.10
C LYS A 41 54.44 -7.70 -17.64
N ARG A 42 55.67 -8.15 -17.38
CA ARG A 42 56.31 -7.98 -16.07
C ARG A 42 56.63 -6.50 -15.88
N VAL A 43 56.13 -5.91 -14.80
CA VAL A 43 56.63 -4.65 -14.24
C VAL A 43 57.29 -4.99 -12.89
N ALA A 44 58.33 -4.25 -12.53
CA ALA A 44 59.19 -4.56 -11.40
C ALA A 44 58.46 -4.51 -10.06
N ALA A 45 58.96 -5.29 -9.10
CA ALA A 45 58.49 -5.23 -7.72
C ALA A 45 58.95 -3.92 -7.06
N ASP A 46 58.05 -2.94 -7.01
CA ASP A 46 58.21 -1.83 -6.08
C ASP A 46 58.09 -2.33 -4.65
N LYS A 47 58.88 -1.72 -3.74
CA LYS A 47 58.89 -2.09 -2.33
C LYS A 47 57.49 -1.85 -1.75
N ALA A 48 56.94 -2.86 -1.08
CA ALA A 48 55.67 -2.73 -0.37
C ALA A 48 55.78 -1.61 0.68
N ALA A 49 55.21 -0.45 0.37
CA ALA A 49 54.83 0.50 1.39
C ALA A 49 53.81 -0.19 2.30
N ALA A 50 53.88 0.05 3.61
CA ALA A 50 52.83 -0.37 4.52
C ALA A 50 51.48 0.13 3.99
N PRO A 51 50.40 -0.68 4.05
CA PRO A 51 49.10 -0.27 3.53
C PRO A 51 48.72 1.06 4.18
N ARG A 52 48.59 2.12 3.37
CA ARG A 52 48.14 3.43 3.85
C ARG A 52 46.76 3.24 4.47
N GLN A 53 46.68 3.36 5.80
CA GLN A 53 45.41 3.39 6.49
C GLN A 53 44.59 4.57 5.94
N MET A 54 43.31 4.32 5.71
CA MET A 54 42.38 5.34 5.24
C MET A 54 42.00 6.21 6.43
N THR A 55 42.08 7.54 6.32
CA THR A 55 41.59 8.41 7.41
C THR A 55 40.08 8.30 7.53
N MET A 56 39.53 8.50 8.72
CA MET A 56 38.08 8.55 8.96
C MET A 56 37.37 9.52 7.99
N ALA A 57 38.01 10.64 7.63
CA ALA A 57 37.47 11.60 6.66
C ALA A 57 37.38 11.07 5.23
N ALA A 58 38.42 10.37 4.76
CA ALA A 58 38.39 9.73 3.46
C ALA A 58 37.38 8.59 3.45
N TRP A 59 37.38 7.75 4.49
CA TRP A 59 36.46 6.63 4.65
C TRP A 59 35.00 7.06 4.62
N GLY A 60 34.61 8.05 5.43
CA GLY A 60 33.23 8.53 5.49
C GLY A 60 32.74 9.17 4.18
N THR A 61 33.66 9.79 3.43
CA THR A 61 33.37 10.27 2.07
C THR A 61 33.14 9.09 1.11
N SER A 62 34.02 8.09 1.11
CA SER A 62 33.91 6.93 0.20
C SER A 62 32.71 6.02 0.50
N VAL A 63 32.33 5.83 1.77
CA VAL A 63 31.12 5.07 2.13
C VAL A 63 29.87 5.76 1.60
N TRP A 64 29.81 7.09 1.76
CA TRP A 64 28.71 7.89 1.25
C TRP A 64 28.65 7.88 -0.28
N ASP A 65 29.77 8.05 -0.97
CA ASP A 65 29.81 8.02 -2.43
C ASP A 65 29.45 6.64 -3.01
N ALA A 66 29.89 5.55 -2.37
CA ALA A 66 29.49 4.18 -2.73
C ALA A 66 27.97 3.97 -2.54
N ALA A 67 27.43 4.35 -1.37
CA ALA A 67 25.98 4.25 -1.10
C ALA A 67 25.15 5.16 -2.03
N ARG A 68 25.65 6.34 -2.38
CA ARG A 68 25.00 7.32 -3.26
C ARG A 68 24.98 6.85 -4.72
N THR A 69 26.07 6.26 -5.20
CA THR A 69 26.15 5.71 -6.57
C THR A 69 25.49 4.34 -6.71
N GLY A 70 25.35 3.60 -5.61
CA GLY A 70 24.73 2.28 -5.53
C GLY A 70 25.71 1.11 -5.65
N ASP A 71 26.98 1.32 -5.27
CA ASP A 71 27.98 0.27 -5.14
C ASP A 71 27.92 -0.36 -3.74
N GLU A 72 26.89 -1.18 -3.52
CA GLU A 72 26.67 -1.89 -2.24
C GLU A 72 27.84 -2.81 -1.87
N VAL A 73 28.55 -3.36 -2.87
CA VAL A 73 29.73 -4.21 -2.66
C VAL A 73 30.89 -3.40 -2.07
N GLU A 74 31.10 -2.18 -2.55
CA GLU A 74 32.09 -1.27 -1.98
C GLU A 74 31.65 -0.73 -0.61
N VAL A 75 30.35 -0.49 -0.38
CA VAL A 75 29.83 -0.15 0.98
C VAL A 75 30.19 -1.27 1.97
N ASP A 76 29.85 -2.53 1.68
CA ASP A 76 30.17 -3.67 2.55
C ASP A 76 31.69 -3.81 2.78
N ARG A 77 32.51 -3.58 1.73
CA ARG A 77 33.97 -3.61 1.84
C ARG A 77 34.48 -2.50 2.78
N LEU A 78 33.93 -1.30 2.68
CA LEU A 78 34.33 -0.15 3.49
C LEU A 78 33.84 -0.26 4.94
N LEU A 79 32.62 -0.74 5.19
CA LEU A 79 32.14 -1.04 6.55
C LEU A 79 33.06 -2.06 7.23
N LYS A 80 33.41 -3.15 6.52
CA LYS A 80 34.35 -4.16 7.02
C LYS A 80 35.75 -3.60 7.34
N MET A 81 36.21 -2.55 6.66
CA MET A 81 37.49 -1.90 7.01
C MET A 81 37.48 -1.26 8.40
N VAL A 82 36.33 -0.85 8.93
CA VAL A 82 36.20 -0.34 10.30
C VAL A 82 36.29 -1.49 11.30
N ASP A 83 35.57 -2.58 11.05
CA ASP A 83 35.60 -3.78 11.90
C ASP A 83 37.01 -4.41 11.96
N ASP A 84 37.72 -4.42 10.83
CA ASP A 84 39.12 -4.86 10.72
C ASP A 84 40.14 -3.87 11.34
N GLY A 85 39.72 -2.70 11.83
CA GLY A 85 40.62 -1.69 12.41
C GLY A 85 41.56 -1.00 11.41
N LYS A 86 41.15 -0.90 10.14
CA LYS A 86 41.97 -0.37 9.03
C LYS A 86 41.77 1.13 8.75
N VAL A 87 40.87 1.78 9.49
CA VAL A 87 40.61 3.22 9.42
C VAL A 87 41.42 3.94 10.51
N ALA A 88 42.26 4.89 10.10
CA ALA A 88 43.02 5.76 11.00
C ALA A 88 42.13 6.89 11.55
N ASP A 89 42.46 7.35 12.76
CA ASP A 89 41.74 8.41 13.48
C ASP A 89 40.23 8.10 13.62
N ALA A 90 39.91 6.83 13.88
CA ALA A 90 38.54 6.34 13.89
C ALA A 90 37.74 6.87 15.09
N ASP A 91 36.67 7.60 14.80
CA ASP A 91 35.68 8.05 15.78
C ASP A 91 34.97 6.87 16.44
N ALA A 92 34.93 6.85 17.78
CA ALA A 92 34.39 5.73 18.54
C ALA A 92 32.87 5.55 18.40
N VAL A 93 32.12 6.63 18.16
CA VAL A 93 30.66 6.59 17.94
C VAL A 93 30.37 6.01 16.56
N VAL A 94 31.15 6.40 15.54
CA VAL A 94 31.07 5.82 14.19
C VAL A 94 31.44 4.33 14.21
N VAL A 95 32.55 3.95 14.88
CA VAL A 95 32.97 2.55 15.02
C VAL A 95 31.90 1.72 15.76
N GLY A 96 31.29 2.27 16.81
CA GLY A 96 30.19 1.63 17.52
C GLY A 96 28.96 1.42 16.64
N ALA A 97 28.58 2.43 15.85
CA ALA A 97 27.46 2.36 14.93
C ALA A 97 27.68 1.34 13.79
N VAL A 98 28.90 1.25 13.23
CA VAL A 98 29.22 0.20 12.24
C VAL A 98 29.05 -1.19 12.85
N LYS A 99 29.61 -1.43 14.04
CA LYS A 99 29.54 -2.74 14.72
C LYS A 99 28.13 -3.15 15.12
N ALA A 100 27.31 -2.20 15.55
CA ALA A 100 25.90 -2.43 15.83
C ALA A 100 25.18 -2.87 14.55
N TYR A 101 25.31 -2.10 13.47
CA TYR A 101 24.66 -2.38 12.20
C TYR A 101 25.13 -3.71 11.57
N THR A 102 26.44 -3.98 11.51
CA THR A 102 26.96 -5.25 10.96
C THR A 102 26.54 -6.44 11.82
N GLY A 103 26.48 -6.29 13.15
CA GLY A 103 25.92 -7.28 14.06
C GLY A 103 24.42 -7.55 13.83
N ASN A 104 23.62 -6.49 13.68
CA ASN A 104 22.17 -6.58 13.45
C ASN A 104 21.85 -7.19 12.08
N ILE A 105 22.66 -6.93 11.05
CA ILE A 105 22.58 -7.60 9.74
C ILE A 105 22.86 -9.10 9.87
N VAL A 106 23.86 -9.51 10.67
CA VAL A 106 24.12 -10.94 10.96
C VAL A 106 22.95 -11.57 11.71
N GLN A 107 22.39 -10.88 12.71
CA GLN A 107 21.23 -11.37 13.46
C GLN A 107 20.01 -11.56 12.56
N ARG A 108 19.71 -10.59 11.69
CA ARG A 108 18.64 -10.71 10.67
C ARG A 108 18.77 -12.00 9.85
N GLU A 109 19.98 -12.36 9.43
CA GLU A 109 20.20 -13.58 8.64
C GLU A 109 20.03 -14.86 9.46
N LEU A 110 20.30 -14.85 10.77
CA LEU A 110 19.99 -15.96 11.68
C LEU A 110 18.48 -16.09 11.90
N ASP A 111 17.79 -14.98 12.17
CA ASP A 111 16.34 -14.93 12.36
C ASP A 111 15.61 -15.40 11.09
N ARG A 112 16.12 -15.01 9.91
CA ARG A 112 15.62 -15.48 8.61
C ARG A 112 15.68 -17.01 8.49
N GLN A 113 16.80 -17.64 8.87
CA GLN A 113 16.89 -19.12 8.82
C GLN A 113 15.94 -19.78 9.82
N SER A 114 15.79 -19.21 11.02
CA SER A 114 14.86 -19.73 12.03
C SER A 114 13.40 -19.66 11.55
N GLU A 115 12.98 -18.52 11.00
CA GLU A 115 11.62 -18.33 10.50
C GLU A 115 11.36 -19.18 9.24
N ILE A 116 12.34 -19.38 8.35
CA ILE A 116 12.25 -20.33 7.23
C ILE A 116 11.93 -21.73 7.75
N GLU A 117 12.69 -22.27 8.70
CA GLU A 117 12.46 -23.64 9.20
C GLU A 117 11.13 -23.77 9.96
N LYS A 118 10.72 -22.73 10.69
CA LYS A 118 9.39 -22.65 11.33
C LYS A 118 8.26 -22.68 10.31
N ILE A 119 8.28 -21.82 9.29
CA ILE A 119 7.27 -21.77 8.22
C ILE A 119 7.21 -23.11 7.48
N ARG A 120 8.37 -23.74 7.22
CA ARG A 120 8.45 -25.09 6.62
C ARG A 120 7.75 -26.13 7.48
N GLY A 121 8.07 -26.20 8.78
CA GLY A 121 7.45 -27.15 9.71
C GLY A 121 5.94 -26.93 9.89
N GLU A 122 5.47 -25.68 9.88
CA GLU A 122 4.03 -25.36 9.89
C GLU A 122 3.33 -25.77 8.59
N MET A 123 3.96 -25.52 7.43
CA MET A 123 3.44 -25.95 6.14
C MET A 123 3.39 -27.48 6.02
N ASP A 124 4.41 -28.19 6.50
CA ASP A 124 4.46 -29.65 6.44
C ASP A 124 3.37 -30.31 7.32
N LYS A 125 3.03 -29.70 8.48
CA LYS A 125 1.85 -30.08 9.28
C LYS A 125 0.54 -29.90 8.48
N LEU A 126 0.34 -28.72 7.88
CA LEU A 126 -0.86 -28.41 7.07
C LEU A 126 -1.00 -29.28 5.81
N LEU A 127 0.11 -29.80 5.29
CA LEU A 127 0.13 -30.74 4.15
C LEU A 127 -0.13 -32.21 4.56
N ALA A 128 0.10 -32.55 5.84
CA ALA A 128 -0.20 -33.85 6.42
C ALA A 128 -1.66 -33.98 6.92
N ASP A 129 -2.25 -32.87 7.35
CA ASP A 129 -3.66 -32.77 7.76
C ASP A 129 -4.66 -33.08 6.62
N GLU A 130 -5.94 -33.25 6.98
CA GLU A 130 -7.01 -33.34 5.97
C GLU A 130 -7.01 -32.11 5.05
N GLN A 131 -7.01 -32.37 3.74
CA GLN A 131 -6.83 -31.37 2.69
C GLN A 131 -8.13 -30.64 2.35
N THR A 132 -8.75 -30.07 3.38
CA THR A 132 -9.90 -29.16 3.27
C THR A 132 -9.50 -27.84 2.62
N VAL A 133 -10.46 -27.08 2.08
CA VAL A 133 -10.20 -25.73 1.52
C VAL A 133 -9.49 -24.84 2.54
N ALA A 134 -9.88 -24.90 3.82
CA ALA A 134 -9.28 -24.07 4.86
C ALA A 134 -7.81 -24.42 5.11
N ASN A 135 -7.44 -25.71 5.12
CA ASN A 135 -6.06 -26.12 5.34
C ASN A 135 -5.17 -25.86 4.11
N VAL A 136 -5.70 -26.08 2.90
CA VAL A 136 -5.01 -25.73 1.65
C VAL A 136 -4.80 -24.20 1.53
N ALA A 137 -5.79 -23.39 1.92
CA ALA A 137 -5.63 -21.94 1.98
C ALA A 137 -4.59 -21.49 3.02
N LYS A 138 -4.56 -22.08 4.22
CA LYS A 138 -3.49 -21.84 5.21
C LYS A 138 -2.11 -22.22 4.66
N ALA A 139 -1.99 -23.37 4.00
CA ALA A 139 -0.73 -23.83 3.44
C ALA A 139 -0.23 -22.91 2.31
N LEU A 140 -1.12 -22.40 1.44
CA LEU A 140 -0.75 -21.37 0.45
C LEU A 140 -0.27 -20.09 1.12
N GLY A 141 -0.92 -19.67 2.20
CA GLY A 141 -0.45 -18.55 3.02
C GLY A 141 0.97 -18.78 3.54
N LYS A 142 1.30 -19.98 4.04
CA LYS A 142 2.65 -20.34 4.46
C LYS A 142 3.66 -20.36 3.31
N ALA A 143 3.26 -20.78 2.10
CA ALA A 143 4.12 -20.67 0.92
C ALA A 143 4.39 -19.20 0.53
N ILE A 144 3.41 -18.31 0.67
CA ILE A 144 3.56 -16.86 0.45
C ILE A 144 4.45 -16.23 1.54
N GLU A 145 4.25 -16.58 2.81
CA GLU A 145 5.12 -16.16 3.91
C GLU A 145 6.58 -16.60 3.67
N LEU A 146 6.80 -17.84 3.20
CA LEU A 146 8.12 -18.34 2.84
C LEU A 146 8.77 -17.54 1.70
N GLN A 147 7.98 -17.09 0.72
CA GLN A 147 8.45 -16.22 -0.36
C GLN A 147 8.98 -14.88 0.17
N PHE A 148 8.30 -14.26 1.14
CA PHE A 148 8.75 -12.98 1.73
C PHE A 148 9.98 -13.09 2.65
N VAL A 149 10.36 -14.30 3.09
CA VAL A 149 11.52 -14.51 3.97
C VAL A 149 12.73 -15.05 3.19
N MET A 150 12.52 -15.73 2.06
CA MET A 150 13.59 -16.22 1.19
C MET A 150 14.14 -15.11 0.27
N LYS A 151 15.44 -15.18 -0.05
CA LYS A 151 16.11 -14.20 -0.95
C LYS A 151 15.85 -14.42 -2.44
N ASP A 152 15.36 -15.60 -2.81
CA ASP A 152 14.93 -15.93 -4.17
C ASP A 152 13.50 -16.45 -4.13
N ASP A 153 12.56 -15.55 -4.38
CA ASP A 153 11.14 -15.84 -4.56
C ASP A 153 10.89 -17.00 -5.52
N ASN A 154 11.66 -17.09 -6.62
CA ASN A 154 11.43 -18.11 -7.64
C ASN A 154 11.77 -19.51 -7.12
N ALA A 155 12.75 -19.64 -6.22
CA ALA A 155 13.10 -20.91 -5.60
C ALA A 155 11.93 -21.51 -4.80
N VAL A 156 11.07 -20.69 -4.19
CA VAL A 156 9.84 -21.14 -3.52
C VAL A 156 8.87 -21.75 -4.52
N LEU A 157 8.71 -21.13 -5.69
CA LEU A 157 7.79 -21.59 -6.73
C LEU A 157 8.22 -22.89 -7.42
N GLN A 158 9.51 -23.25 -7.33
CA GLN A 158 10.07 -24.51 -7.84
C GLN A 158 10.12 -25.64 -6.79
N MET A 159 9.68 -25.42 -5.54
CA MET A 159 9.63 -26.51 -4.56
C MET A 159 8.51 -27.50 -4.90
N ASP A 160 8.81 -28.80 -4.98
CA ASP A 160 7.85 -29.87 -5.34
C ASP A 160 6.55 -29.82 -4.52
N ARG A 161 6.66 -29.57 -3.21
CA ARG A 161 5.49 -29.41 -2.32
C ARG A 161 4.64 -28.18 -2.66
N VAL A 162 5.26 -27.06 -3.06
CA VAL A 162 4.57 -25.82 -3.43
C VAL A 162 3.89 -25.97 -4.79
N MET A 163 4.55 -26.63 -5.76
CA MET A 163 3.93 -27.00 -7.04
C MET A 163 2.73 -27.92 -6.85
N THR A 164 2.87 -28.97 -6.03
CA THR A 164 1.78 -29.91 -5.69
C THR A 164 0.61 -29.21 -5.00
N LEU A 165 0.90 -28.31 -4.05
CA LEU A 165 -0.09 -27.51 -3.35
C LEU A 165 -0.84 -26.56 -4.29
N ARG A 166 -0.14 -25.90 -5.22
CA ARG A 166 -0.73 -25.02 -6.25
C ARG A 166 -1.70 -25.78 -7.15
N ASP A 167 -1.33 -26.97 -7.62
CA ASP A 167 -2.17 -27.76 -8.52
C ASP A 167 -3.41 -28.32 -7.80
N ARG A 168 -3.25 -28.73 -6.52
CA ARG A 168 -4.35 -29.10 -5.62
C ARG A 168 -5.31 -27.92 -5.39
N ALA A 169 -4.78 -26.77 -5.02
CA ALA A 169 -5.55 -25.57 -4.77
C ALA A 169 -6.31 -25.09 -6.02
N LEU A 170 -5.69 -25.14 -7.20
CA LEU A 170 -6.34 -24.79 -8.47
C LEU A 170 -7.51 -25.72 -8.80
N THR A 171 -7.33 -27.02 -8.54
CA THR A 171 -8.41 -28.01 -8.70
C THR A 171 -9.57 -27.69 -7.76
N MET A 172 -9.28 -27.44 -6.48
CA MET A 172 -10.29 -27.12 -5.47
C MET A 172 -10.98 -25.76 -5.71
N ALA A 173 -10.27 -24.76 -6.23
CA ALA A 173 -10.82 -23.45 -6.60
C ALA A 173 -11.84 -23.58 -7.74
N LYS A 174 -11.49 -24.35 -8.79
CA LYS A 174 -12.39 -24.66 -9.91
C LYS A 174 -13.62 -25.45 -9.46
N THR A 175 -13.44 -26.48 -8.63
CA THR A 175 -14.56 -27.25 -8.07
C THR A 175 -15.48 -26.35 -7.24
N ALA A 176 -14.91 -25.52 -6.35
CA ALA A 176 -15.68 -24.55 -5.55
C ALA A 176 -16.45 -23.55 -6.43
N GLU A 177 -15.86 -23.08 -7.54
CA GLU A 177 -16.56 -22.22 -8.49
C GLU A 177 -17.73 -22.94 -9.18
N THR A 178 -17.55 -24.19 -9.62
CA THR A 178 -18.63 -24.98 -10.25
C THR A 178 -19.75 -25.35 -9.28
N GLU A 179 -19.43 -25.52 -7.99
CA GLU A 179 -20.39 -25.74 -6.90
C GLU A 179 -21.00 -24.44 -6.37
N ASN A 180 -20.69 -23.29 -6.98
CA ASN A 180 -21.13 -21.95 -6.58
C ASN A 180 -20.73 -21.57 -5.13
N ARG A 181 -19.66 -22.17 -4.58
CA ARG A 181 -19.03 -21.80 -3.30
C ARG A 181 -18.09 -20.59 -3.49
N VAL A 182 -18.68 -19.44 -3.83
CA VAL A 182 -17.97 -18.21 -4.25
C VAL A 182 -16.86 -17.81 -3.27
N LEU A 183 -17.11 -17.84 -1.95
CA LEU A 183 -16.12 -17.41 -0.94
C LEU A 183 -14.87 -18.31 -0.87
N ASP A 184 -15.02 -19.61 -1.13
CA ASP A 184 -13.92 -20.57 -1.16
C ASP A 184 -13.12 -20.48 -2.45
N ALA A 185 -13.81 -20.37 -3.60
CA ALA A 185 -13.17 -20.12 -4.89
C ALA A 185 -12.35 -18.81 -4.85
N THR A 186 -12.93 -17.74 -4.29
CA THR A 186 -12.26 -16.44 -4.16
C THR A 186 -11.00 -16.54 -3.31
N GLU A 187 -11.06 -17.14 -2.11
CA GLU A 187 -9.89 -17.29 -1.23
C GLU A 187 -8.76 -18.07 -1.92
N LEU A 188 -9.07 -19.20 -2.58
CA LEU A 188 -8.06 -20.01 -3.25
C LEU A 188 -7.47 -19.32 -4.48
N PHE A 189 -8.28 -18.71 -5.35
CA PHE A 189 -7.76 -17.99 -6.52
C PHE A 189 -6.90 -16.78 -6.11
N VAL A 190 -7.31 -16.00 -5.10
CA VAL A 190 -6.52 -14.86 -4.60
C VAL A 190 -5.16 -15.33 -4.07
N LEU A 191 -5.11 -16.43 -3.31
CA LEU A 191 -3.86 -16.98 -2.77
C LEU A 191 -2.97 -17.59 -3.86
N LEU A 192 -3.55 -18.28 -4.84
CA LEU A 192 -2.83 -18.83 -6.00
C LEU A 192 -2.16 -17.73 -6.83
N ASP A 193 -2.88 -16.64 -7.07
CA ASP A 193 -2.43 -15.50 -7.86
C ASP A 193 -1.38 -14.68 -7.06
N ALA A 194 -1.56 -14.52 -5.74
CA ALA A 194 -0.58 -13.88 -4.85
C ALA A 194 0.75 -14.65 -4.77
N LEU A 195 0.70 -15.98 -4.72
CA LEU A 195 1.89 -16.83 -4.80
C LEU A 195 2.53 -16.81 -6.20
N SER A 196 1.75 -16.50 -7.25
CA SER A 196 2.20 -16.62 -8.65
C SER A 196 2.36 -15.27 -9.35
N ASP A 197 2.66 -14.19 -8.60
CA ASP A 197 2.61 -12.78 -9.03
C ASP A 197 3.62 -12.39 -10.13
N VAL A 198 4.29 -13.34 -10.78
CA VAL A 198 5.15 -13.14 -11.96
C VAL A 198 4.51 -13.71 -13.23
N ALA A 199 3.46 -14.54 -13.15
CA ALA A 199 2.83 -15.20 -14.30
C ALA A 199 1.42 -14.70 -14.66
N GLY A 200 0.69 -14.10 -13.70
CA GLY A 200 -0.63 -13.49 -13.94
C GLY A 200 -1.72 -14.47 -14.38
N THR A 201 -1.45 -15.77 -14.22
CA THR A 201 -2.24 -16.91 -14.71
C THR A 201 -3.67 -16.88 -14.23
N TYR A 202 -3.90 -16.41 -13.01
CA TYR A 202 -5.18 -16.52 -12.30
C TYR A 202 -5.93 -15.19 -12.20
N ARG A 203 -5.36 -14.06 -12.67
CA ARG A 203 -6.02 -12.75 -12.61
C ARG A 203 -7.42 -12.70 -13.21
N GLY A 204 -7.66 -13.47 -14.27
CA GLY A 204 -8.98 -13.59 -14.89
C GLY A 204 -9.98 -14.31 -13.98
N ASP A 205 -9.51 -15.26 -13.18
CA ASP A 205 -10.28 -15.99 -12.18
C ASP A 205 -10.51 -15.13 -10.93
N VAL A 206 -9.47 -14.47 -10.41
CA VAL A 206 -9.58 -13.54 -9.28
C VAL A 206 -10.53 -12.39 -9.62
N ARG A 207 -10.36 -11.72 -10.75
CA ARG A 207 -11.26 -10.63 -11.20
C ARG A 207 -12.71 -11.12 -11.27
N ARG A 208 -12.94 -12.30 -11.84
CA ARG A 208 -14.28 -12.90 -11.94
C ARG A 208 -14.88 -13.19 -10.56
N MET A 209 -14.12 -13.79 -9.65
CA MET A 209 -14.60 -14.15 -8.31
C MET A 209 -14.79 -12.96 -7.38
N VAL A 210 -13.86 -12.01 -7.38
CA VAL A 210 -13.99 -10.73 -6.65
C VAL A 210 -15.22 -9.97 -7.16
N GLN A 211 -15.44 -9.89 -8.48
CA GLN A 211 -16.65 -9.27 -9.02
C GLN A 211 -17.93 -9.96 -8.52
N ARG A 212 -17.98 -11.30 -8.46
CA ARG A 212 -19.11 -12.01 -7.83
C ARG A 212 -19.29 -11.59 -6.38
N GLN A 213 -18.22 -11.51 -5.60
CA GLN A 213 -18.29 -11.12 -4.19
C GLN A 213 -18.77 -9.66 -4.01
N GLU A 214 -18.33 -8.72 -4.86
CA GLU A 214 -18.83 -7.34 -4.85
C GLU A 214 -20.31 -7.25 -5.28
N MET A 215 -20.73 -8.02 -6.28
CA MET A 215 -22.15 -8.16 -6.64
C MET A 215 -22.98 -8.68 -5.47
N LEU A 216 -22.49 -9.67 -4.71
CA LEU A 216 -23.17 -10.16 -3.51
C LEU A 216 -23.21 -9.09 -2.40
N ARG A 217 -22.13 -8.34 -2.20
CA ARG A 217 -22.06 -7.23 -1.23
C ARG A 217 -23.03 -6.10 -1.58
N LEU A 218 -23.17 -5.78 -2.87
CA LEU A 218 -24.03 -4.72 -3.36
C LEU A 218 -25.50 -5.12 -3.38
N TYR A 219 -25.85 -6.24 -4.05
CA TYR A 219 -27.23 -6.59 -4.39
C TYR A 219 -27.92 -7.48 -3.34
N VAL A 220 -27.17 -8.32 -2.64
CA VAL A 220 -27.72 -9.28 -1.66
C VAL A 220 -26.84 -9.39 -0.38
N PRO A 221 -26.52 -8.27 0.29
CA PRO A 221 -25.58 -8.26 1.43
C PRO A 221 -25.94 -9.22 2.56
N GLN A 222 -27.22 -9.47 2.81
CA GLN A 222 -27.67 -10.49 3.77
C GLN A 222 -27.21 -11.90 3.35
N ARG A 223 -27.34 -12.26 2.07
CA ARG A 223 -26.91 -13.57 1.57
C ARG A 223 -25.39 -13.74 1.67
N LEU A 224 -24.63 -12.66 1.48
CA LEU A 224 -23.18 -12.66 1.72
C LEU A 224 -22.83 -12.90 3.19
N TRP A 225 -23.59 -12.33 4.13
CA TRP A 225 -23.44 -12.58 5.57
C TRP A 225 -23.79 -14.04 5.92
N GLU A 226 -24.87 -14.59 5.35
CA GLU A 226 -25.26 -16.01 5.53
C GLU A 226 -24.14 -16.96 5.07
N LEU A 227 -23.68 -16.81 3.83
CA LEU A 227 -22.56 -17.59 3.26
C LEU A 227 -21.28 -17.47 4.11
N SER A 228 -21.01 -16.28 4.64
CA SER A 228 -19.87 -16.04 5.53
C SER A 228 -20.01 -16.79 6.85
N ASN A 229 -21.22 -16.85 7.42
CA ASN A 229 -21.51 -17.57 8.66
C ASN A 229 -21.54 -19.09 8.48
N GLU A 230 -22.15 -19.60 7.41
CA GLU A 230 -22.09 -21.03 7.01
C GLU A 230 -20.62 -21.49 6.95
N ARG A 231 -19.76 -20.71 6.28
CA ARG A 231 -18.32 -20.98 6.15
C ARG A 231 -17.56 -20.92 7.47
N ARG A 232 -17.91 -20.01 8.38
CA ARG A 232 -17.30 -19.91 9.72
C ARG A 232 -17.65 -21.12 10.59
N LYS A 233 -18.92 -21.56 10.57
CA LYS A 233 -19.37 -22.78 11.28
C LYS A 233 -18.58 -24.01 10.82
N LEU A 234 -18.40 -24.19 9.50
CA LEU A 234 -17.59 -25.27 8.93
C LEU A 234 -16.10 -25.21 9.31
N ARG A 235 -15.59 -24.04 9.74
CA ARG A 235 -14.20 -23.85 10.20
C ARG A 235 -14.04 -23.89 11.72
N GLY A 236 -15.13 -24.02 12.49
CA GLY A 236 -15.12 -23.88 13.94
C GLY A 236 -14.91 -22.44 14.43
N ASP A 237 -15.03 -21.45 13.54
CA ASP A 237 -14.93 -20.02 13.88
C ASP A 237 -16.22 -19.53 14.56
N LYS A 238 -16.10 -18.67 15.58
CA LYS A 238 -17.20 -17.92 16.23
C LYS A 238 -18.11 -17.26 15.18
N GLU A 239 -19.43 -17.39 15.31
CA GLU A 239 -20.39 -16.76 14.40
C GLU A 239 -20.25 -15.23 14.36
N LEU A 240 -20.54 -14.62 13.21
CA LEU A 240 -20.72 -13.17 13.10
C LEU A 240 -21.99 -12.76 13.87
N PRO A 241 -21.95 -11.67 14.66
CA PRO A 241 -23.15 -11.01 15.15
C PRO A 241 -24.24 -10.77 14.10
N ALA A 242 -25.47 -10.55 14.57
CA ALA A 242 -26.67 -10.47 13.75
C ALA A 242 -26.54 -9.47 12.59
N TYR A 243 -27.06 -9.87 11.42
CA TYR A 243 -27.06 -9.04 10.22
C TYR A 243 -27.79 -7.70 10.42
N ASN A 244 -27.24 -6.65 9.80
CA ASN A 244 -27.74 -5.28 9.88
C ASN A 244 -28.18 -4.81 8.48
N PRO A 245 -29.47 -4.50 8.25
CA PRO A 245 -29.97 -4.12 6.93
C PRO A 245 -29.72 -2.64 6.55
N VAL A 246 -29.15 -1.83 7.45
CA VAL A 246 -28.94 -0.39 7.22
C VAL A 246 -28.02 -0.15 6.02
N GLY A 247 -28.47 0.64 5.04
CA GLY A 247 -27.70 0.94 3.83
C GLY A 247 -27.60 -0.22 2.83
N GLY A 248 -28.40 -1.28 3.01
CA GLY A 248 -28.39 -2.48 2.18
C GLY A 248 -29.33 -2.47 0.96
N ASP A 249 -30.16 -1.44 0.75
CA ASP A 249 -30.97 -1.35 -0.48
C ASP A 249 -30.16 -0.76 -1.64
N TYR A 250 -29.72 -1.64 -2.54
CA TYR A 250 -28.98 -1.26 -3.74
C TYR A 250 -29.78 -0.34 -4.67
N ARG A 251 -31.12 -0.28 -4.57
CA ARG A 251 -31.95 0.60 -5.42
C ARG A 251 -31.72 2.08 -5.12
N GLU A 252 -31.45 2.42 -3.87
CA GLU A 252 -31.06 3.79 -3.49
C GLU A 252 -29.68 4.12 -4.05
N ARG A 253 -28.73 3.19 -3.96
CA ARG A 253 -27.36 3.34 -4.45
C ARG A 253 -27.29 3.51 -5.97
N LEU A 254 -28.03 2.69 -6.71
CA LEU A 254 -28.10 2.78 -8.18
C LEU A 254 -29.07 3.84 -8.69
N SER A 255 -29.61 4.70 -7.81
CA SER A 255 -30.45 5.82 -8.21
C SER A 255 -29.66 6.79 -9.09
N GLY A 256 -30.18 7.08 -10.27
CA GLY A 256 -29.52 7.93 -11.27
C GLY A 256 -28.50 7.23 -12.17
N VAL A 257 -28.22 5.93 -11.98
CA VAL A 257 -27.45 5.14 -12.96
C VAL A 257 -28.24 5.07 -14.27
N SER A 258 -27.62 5.49 -15.37
CA SER A 258 -28.30 5.70 -16.65
C SER A 258 -27.42 5.33 -17.85
N ARG A 259 -28.07 5.10 -19.01
CA ARG A 259 -27.39 4.85 -20.30
C ARG A 259 -26.48 6.02 -20.69
N GLU A 260 -26.91 7.24 -20.41
CA GLU A 260 -26.17 8.48 -20.72
C GLU A 260 -24.78 8.49 -20.06
N ILE A 261 -24.68 8.08 -18.78
CA ILE A 261 -23.41 7.98 -18.07
C ILE A 261 -22.43 7.05 -18.83
N ILE A 262 -22.91 5.89 -19.29
CA ILE A 262 -22.10 4.93 -20.07
C ILE A 262 -21.65 5.53 -21.39
N LEU A 263 -22.56 6.10 -22.18
CA LEU A 263 -22.26 6.64 -23.51
C LEU A 263 -21.29 7.83 -23.44
N ASN A 264 -21.55 8.78 -22.54
CA ASN A 264 -20.69 9.97 -22.34
C ASN A 264 -19.29 9.56 -21.83
N SER A 265 -19.21 8.54 -20.95
CA SER A 265 -17.92 8.01 -20.49
C SER A 265 -17.15 7.30 -21.62
N LEU A 266 -17.83 6.49 -22.44
CA LEU A 266 -17.22 5.77 -23.57
C LEU A 266 -16.76 6.70 -24.69
N GLN A 267 -17.46 7.82 -24.92
CA GLN A 267 -16.99 8.86 -25.84
C GLN A 267 -15.64 9.44 -25.38
N ARG A 268 -15.47 9.61 -24.06
CA ARG A 268 -14.30 10.23 -23.43
C ARG A 268 -13.15 9.27 -23.12
N SER A 269 -13.36 7.95 -23.16
CA SER A 269 -12.31 6.95 -22.88
C SER A 269 -11.13 7.01 -23.86
N ARG A 270 -11.29 7.68 -25.02
CA ARG A 270 -10.23 7.97 -25.99
C ARG A 270 -9.09 8.83 -25.44
N GLU A 271 -9.33 9.57 -24.36
CA GLU A 271 -8.32 10.32 -23.60
C GLU A 271 -7.45 9.43 -22.71
N HIS A 272 -7.75 8.12 -22.60
CA HIS A 272 -6.93 7.19 -21.83
C HIS A 272 -5.57 7.01 -22.49
N VAL A 273 -4.52 7.05 -21.68
CA VAL A 273 -3.11 7.07 -22.11
C VAL A 273 -2.70 5.87 -22.99
N ASP A 274 -3.26 4.68 -22.75
CA ASP A 274 -2.97 3.47 -23.55
C ASP A 274 -3.91 3.32 -24.76
N GLN A 275 -4.87 4.25 -24.96
CA GLN A 275 -5.80 4.31 -26.09
C GLN A 275 -6.48 2.96 -26.41
N VAL A 276 -6.93 2.26 -25.36
CA VAL A 276 -7.53 0.92 -25.47
C VAL A 276 -8.73 0.95 -26.44
N PRO A 277 -8.76 0.06 -27.46
CA PRO A 277 -9.87 0.01 -28.42
C PRO A 277 -11.23 -0.21 -27.73
N ILE A 278 -12.22 0.61 -28.11
CA ILE A 278 -13.54 0.60 -27.50
C ILE A 278 -14.20 -0.80 -27.53
N ASN A 279 -14.00 -1.60 -28.58
CA ASN A 279 -14.54 -2.96 -28.65
C ASN A 279 -13.98 -3.89 -27.56
N GLN A 280 -12.75 -3.67 -27.08
CA GLN A 280 -12.22 -4.40 -25.92
C GLN A 280 -12.92 -3.98 -24.62
N MET A 281 -13.22 -2.68 -24.45
CA MET A 281 -14.00 -2.19 -23.30
C MET A 281 -15.42 -2.77 -23.32
N LEU A 282 -16.11 -2.70 -24.46
CA LEU A 282 -17.46 -3.26 -24.63
C LEU A 282 -17.46 -4.77 -24.36
N THR A 283 -16.44 -5.50 -24.82
CA THR A 283 -16.29 -6.95 -24.57
C THR A 283 -16.14 -7.24 -23.07
N ALA A 284 -15.39 -6.41 -22.33
CA ALA A 284 -15.24 -6.53 -20.89
C ALA A 284 -16.52 -6.17 -20.12
N GLY A 285 -17.28 -5.15 -20.56
CA GLY A 285 -18.60 -4.84 -20.00
C GLY A 285 -19.61 -5.99 -20.19
N LEU A 286 -19.64 -6.59 -21.39
CA LEU A 286 -20.44 -7.80 -21.67
C LEU A 286 -19.97 -9.00 -20.84
N GLU A 287 -18.67 -9.14 -20.60
CA GLU A 287 -18.12 -10.19 -19.76
C GLU A 287 -18.55 -10.02 -18.29
N THR A 288 -18.57 -8.80 -17.75
CA THR A 288 -19.12 -8.57 -16.39
C THR A 288 -20.61 -8.88 -16.31
N LEU A 289 -21.40 -8.61 -17.36
CA LEU A 289 -22.79 -9.10 -17.42
C LEU A 289 -22.87 -10.64 -17.42
N ARG A 290 -21.95 -11.33 -18.09
CA ARG A 290 -21.84 -12.81 -18.02
C ARG A 290 -21.54 -13.28 -16.60
N VAL A 291 -20.72 -12.54 -15.83
CA VAL A 291 -20.48 -12.80 -14.40
C VAL A 291 -21.75 -12.60 -13.59
N MET A 292 -22.49 -11.49 -13.78
CA MET A 292 -23.76 -11.23 -13.10
C MET A 292 -24.74 -12.39 -13.30
N TYR A 293 -25.01 -12.77 -14.54
CA TYR A 293 -25.98 -13.83 -14.83
C TYR A 293 -25.53 -15.24 -14.41
N THR A 294 -24.23 -15.45 -14.14
CA THR A 294 -23.73 -16.70 -13.57
C THR A 294 -23.54 -16.67 -12.05
N THR A 295 -23.90 -15.57 -11.37
CA THR A 295 -23.86 -15.45 -9.91
C THR A 295 -25.21 -15.85 -9.31
N ILE A 296 -25.38 -17.15 -9.05
CA ILE A 296 -26.69 -17.74 -8.75
C ILE A 296 -27.28 -17.24 -7.42
N ASP A 297 -26.45 -16.90 -6.42
CA ASP A 297 -26.91 -16.33 -5.14
C ASP A 297 -27.61 -14.97 -5.25
N LEU A 298 -27.49 -14.24 -6.38
CA LEU A 298 -28.28 -13.02 -6.62
C LEU A 298 -29.79 -13.27 -6.54
N GLN A 299 -30.24 -14.51 -6.79
CA GLN A 299 -31.65 -14.94 -6.63
C GLN A 299 -32.25 -14.67 -5.23
N ALA A 300 -31.41 -14.39 -4.22
CA ALA A 300 -31.87 -14.02 -2.88
C ALA A 300 -32.61 -12.67 -2.85
N SER A 301 -32.41 -11.80 -3.86
CA SER A 301 -33.30 -10.67 -4.11
C SER A 301 -34.38 -11.02 -5.15
N LEU A 302 -35.61 -10.57 -4.89
CA LEU A 302 -36.76 -10.78 -5.78
C LEU A 302 -36.55 -10.21 -7.18
N ASP A 303 -35.83 -9.08 -7.32
CA ASP A 303 -35.57 -8.46 -8.64
C ASP A 303 -34.61 -9.28 -9.51
N PHE A 304 -33.93 -10.27 -8.94
CA PHE A 304 -33.01 -11.19 -9.62
C PHE A 304 -33.53 -12.63 -9.68
N ALA A 305 -34.80 -12.87 -9.32
CA ALA A 305 -35.40 -14.22 -9.26
C ALA A 305 -35.26 -15.01 -10.58
N GLY A 306 -35.24 -14.33 -11.73
CA GLY A 306 -35.05 -14.96 -13.04
C GLY A 306 -33.69 -15.64 -13.21
N VAL A 307 -32.64 -15.21 -12.49
CA VAL A 307 -31.28 -15.81 -12.52
C VAL A 307 -31.31 -17.27 -12.07
N LYS A 308 -32.28 -17.69 -11.25
CA LYS A 308 -32.44 -19.10 -10.87
C LYS A 308 -32.78 -20.01 -12.05
N ASN A 309 -33.57 -19.52 -13.02
CA ASN A 309 -34.08 -20.31 -14.12
C ASN A 309 -33.02 -20.49 -15.21
N GLU A 310 -32.62 -21.74 -15.45
CA GLU A 310 -31.55 -22.07 -16.40
C GLU A 310 -31.89 -21.75 -17.85
N ASP A 311 -33.15 -21.90 -18.27
CA ASP A 311 -33.58 -21.56 -19.63
C ASP A 311 -33.54 -20.05 -19.85
N LEU A 312 -34.02 -19.26 -18.89
CA LEU A 312 -33.97 -17.80 -18.96
C LEU A 312 -32.52 -17.30 -18.94
N ARG A 313 -31.66 -17.85 -18.06
CA ARG A 313 -30.22 -17.56 -18.09
C ARG A 313 -29.60 -17.88 -19.44
N ARG A 314 -29.90 -19.05 -20.02
CA ARG A 314 -29.33 -19.48 -21.31
C ARG A 314 -29.69 -18.49 -22.43
N VAL A 315 -30.96 -18.07 -22.53
CA VAL A 315 -31.39 -17.04 -23.49
C VAL A 315 -30.60 -15.73 -23.33
N MET A 316 -30.35 -15.29 -22.09
CA MET A 316 -29.58 -14.08 -21.83
C MET A 316 -28.08 -14.25 -22.16
N LEU A 317 -27.48 -15.37 -21.76
CA LEU A 317 -26.07 -15.69 -22.01
C LEU A 317 -25.80 -15.87 -23.51
N ASP A 318 -26.73 -16.44 -24.27
CA ASP A 318 -26.66 -16.53 -25.73
C ASP A 318 -26.74 -15.14 -26.38
N ALA A 319 -27.56 -14.22 -25.85
CA ALA A 319 -27.60 -12.84 -26.32
C ALA A 319 -26.27 -12.11 -26.06
N VAL A 320 -25.72 -12.18 -24.85
CA VAL A 320 -24.39 -11.63 -24.51
C VAL A 320 -23.30 -12.21 -25.42
N THR A 321 -23.33 -13.53 -25.64
CA THR A 321 -22.36 -14.24 -26.49
C THR A 321 -22.45 -13.80 -27.95
N ARG A 322 -23.65 -13.53 -28.49
CA ARG A 322 -23.82 -12.99 -29.86
C ARG A 322 -23.20 -11.61 -30.00
N GLU A 323 -23.42 -10.72 -29.04
CA GLU A 323 -22.82 -9.38 -29.08
C GLU A 323 -21.29 -9.45 -28.93
N GLN A 324 -20.74 -10.27 -28.02
CA GLN A 324 -19.28 -10.49 -27.91
C GLN A 324 -18.68 -11.01 -29.23
N ARG A 325 -19.35 -11.92 -29.95
CA ARG A 325 -18.92 -12.37 -31.28
C ARG A 325 -18.97 -11.23 -32.32
N SER A 326 -20.01 -10.39 -32.30
CA SER A 326 -20.11 -9.21 -33.17
C SER A 326 -18.95 -8.24 -32.97
N LEU A 327 -18.63 -7.89 -31.71
CA LEU A 327 -17.50 -7.04 -31.33
C LEU A 327 -16.14 -7.56 -31.81
N THR A 328 -16.00 -8.89 -31.91
CA THR A 328 -14.78 -9.58 -32.36
C THR A 328 -14.68 -9.64 -33.89
N GLN A 329 -15.81 -9.66 -34.60
CA GLN A 329 -15.86 -9.83 -36.06
C GLN A 329 -15.88 -8.50 -36.83
N SER A 330 -16.12 -7.37 -36.16
CA SER A 330 -16.14 -6.04 -36.78
C SER A 330 -14.74 -5.37 -36.75
N PRO A 331 -14.10 -5.10 -37.91
CA PRO A 331 -12.79 -4.44 -37.96
C PRO A 331 -12.86 -2.90 -37.86
N THR A 332 -14.06 -2.31 -37.85
CA THR A 332 -14.25 -0.85 -37.74
C THR A 332 -14.29 -0.40 -36.28
N GLN A 333 -13.84 0.83 -36.00
CA GLN A 333 -14.11 1.48 -34.71
C GLN A 333 -15.62 1.56 -34.49
N TYR A 334 -16.11 1.11 -33.32
CA TYR A 334 -17.50 1.27 -32.95
C TYR A 334 -17.82 2.74 -32.69
N ASP A 335 -18.84 3.25 -33.37
CA ASP A 335 -19.43 4.56 -33.09
C ASP A 335 -20.50 4.50 -31.97
N ALA A 336 -21.00 5.67 -31.57
CA ALA A 336 -22.00 5.76 -30.50
C ALA A 336 -23.32 5.04 -30.83
N PHE A 337 -23.76 5.05 -32.10
CA PHE A 337 -25.00 4.38 -32.53
C PHE A 337 -24.85 2.86 -32.47
N GLN A 338 -23.68 2.33 -32.84
CA GLN A 338 -23.39 0.90 -32.75
C GLN A 338 -23.31 0.42 -31.29
N VAL A 339 -22.75 1.24 -30.39
CA VAL A 339 -22.76 0.98 -28.94
C VAL A 339 -24.18 1.00 -28.38
N GLU A 340 -24.96 2.02 -28.70
CA GLU A 340 -26.34 2.14 -28.24
C GLU A 340 -27.21 0.97 -28.72
N GLY A 341 -27.15 0.64 -30.02
CA GLY A 341 -27.89 -0.49 -30.58
C GLY A 341 -27.47 -1.84 -29.99
N MET A 342 -26.21 -2.00 -29.55
CA MET A 342 -25.77 -3.17 -28.78
C MET A 342 -26.44 -3.22 -27.41
N LEU A 343 -26.44 -2.10 -26.67
CA LEU A 343 -27.11 -2.01 -25.37
C LEU A 343 -28.61 -2.27 -25.49
N ASP A 344 -29.29 -1.75 -26.52
CA ASP A 344 -30.71 -2.02 -26.79
C ASP A 344 -31.00 -3.52 -26.94
N ARG A 345 -30.19 -4.24 -27.73
CA ARG A 345 -30.36 -5.69 -27.93
C ARG A 345 -30.14 -6.50 -26.65
N VAL A 346 -29.14 -6.11 -25.84
CA VAL A 346 -28.87 -6.73 -24.53
C VAL A 346 -30.00 -6.46 -23.53
N LEU A 347 -30.54 -5.24 -23.49
CA LEU A 347 -31.64 -4.87 -22.60
C LEU A 347 -32.96 -5.57 -22.98
N ALA A 348 -33.29 -5.63 -24.27
CA ALA A 348 -34.47 -6.35 -24.78
C ALA A 348 -34.36 -7.87 -24.52
N ALA A 349 -33.16 -8.45 -24.61
CA ALA A 349 -32.94 -9.84 -24.22
C ALA A 349 -33.18 -10.07 -22.72
N ASN A 350 -32.77 -9.13 -21.85
CA ASN A 350 -33.03 -9.22 -20.42
C ASN A 350 -34.54 -9.14 -20.09
N GLU A 351 -35.26 -8.19 -20.68
CA GLU A 351 -36.72 -8.01 -20.49
C GLU A 351 -37.53 -9.27 -20.86
N THR A 352 -37.10 -9.96 -21.91
CA THR A 352 -37.71 -11.21 -22.40
C THR A 352 -37.19 -12.48 -21.73
N SER A 353 -36.23 -12.38 -20.80
CA SER A 353 -35.62 -13.53 -20.11
C SER A 353 -35.52 -13.35 -18.58
N VAL A 354 -34.31 -13.13 -18.04
CA VAL A 354 -34.00 -13.10 -16.60
C VAL A 354 -34.52 -11.86 -15.86
N ARG A 355 -34.86 -10.78 -16.56
CA ARG A 355 -35.47 -9.55 -16.03
C ARG A 355 -34.73 -8.93 -14.84
N ALA A 356 -33.40 -8.96 -14.85
CA ALA A 356 -32.58 -8.27 -13.86
C ALA A 356 -32.79 -6.74 -13.95
N PRO A 357 -32.54 -5.98 -12.86
CA PRO A 357 -32.71 -4.52 -12.86
C PRO A 357 -31.81 -3.83 -13.90
N VAL A 358 -32.40 -3.00 -14.75
CA VAL A 358 -31.67 -2.27 -15.81
C VAL A 358 -30.54 -1.40 -15.24
N ALA A 359 -30.77 -0.73 -14.10
CA ALA A 359 -29.73 0.07 -13.44
C ALA A 359 -28.54 -0.80 -12.98
N ALA A 360 -28.79 -2.02 -12.50
CA ALA A 360 -27.75 -2.97 -12.12
C ALA A 360 -26.96 -3.45 -13.36
N MET A 361 -27.65 -3.78 -14.46
CA MET A 361 -26.97 -4.12 -15.71
C MET A 361 -26.06 -3.00 -16.22
N LEU A 362 -26.55 -1.75 -16.20
CA LEU A 362 -25.76 -0.60 -16.66
C LEU A 362 -24.56 -0.31 -15.75
N HIS A 363 -24.74 -0.43 -14.42
CA HIS A 363 -23.66 -0.32 -13.44
C HIS A 363 -22.56 -1.36 -13.73
N GLU A 364 -22.91 -2.64 -13.76
CA GLU A 364 -21.97 -3.75 -13.97
C GLU A 364 -21.28 -3.69 -15.34
N PHE A 365 -22.03 -3.32 -16.39
CA PHE A 365 -21.45 -3.10 -17.71
C PHE A 365 -20.40 -1.97 -17.69
N GLY A 366 -20.69 -0.86 -17.00
CA GLY A 366 -19.74 0.24 -16.81
C GLY A 366 -18.50 -0.18 -16.04
N VAL A 367 -18.65 -0.86 -14.90
CA VAL A 367 -17.54 -1.39 -14.10
C VAL A 367 -16.64 -2.30 -14.95
N GLY A 368 -17.23 -3.23 -15.72
CA GLY A 368 -16.47 -4.09 -16.64
C GLY A 368 -15.75 -3.33 -17.76
N ALA A 369 -16.42 -2.36 -18.37
CA ALA A 369 -15.88 -1.62 -19.50
C ALA A 369 -14.71 -0.71 -19.12
N PHE A 370 -14.77 -0.03 -17.96
CA PHE A 370 -13.70 0.86 -17.50
C PHE A 370 -12.57 0.11 -16.77
N GLY A 371 -12.88 -0.97 -16.04
CA GLY A 371 -11.88 -1.88 -15.47
C GLY A 371 -11.05 -2.69 -16.49
N LYS A 372 -11.29 -2.49 -17.79
CA LYS A 372 -10.44 -2.97 -18.89
C LYS A 372 -9.30 -2.00 -19.24
N LEU A 373 -9.37 -0.74 -18.80
CA LEU A 373 -8.36 0.28 -19.06
C LEU A 373 -7.13 0.07 -18.16
N ASP A 374 -7.31 0.32 -16.86
CA ASP A 374 -6.35 0.05 -15.79
C ASP A 374 -7.09 -0.04 -14.44
N GLU A 375 -6.35 -0.14 -13.33
CA GLU A 375 -6.90 -0.18 -11.97
C GLU A 375 -7.25 1.20 -11.36
N TYR A 376 -6.95 2.30 -12.06
CA TYR A 376 -7.14 3.67 -11.57
C TYR A 376 -8.28 4.42 -12.27
N SER A 377 -8.74 3.89 -13.40
CA SER A 377 -9.79 4.44 -14.27
C SER A 377 -11.14 3.82 -13.95
N THR A 378 -12.12 4.66 -13.60
CA THR A 378 -13.47 4.23 -13.25
C THR A 378 -14.49 5.33 -13.51
N ILE A 379 -15.75 4.94 -13.70
CA ILE A 379 -16.88 5.84 -13.47
C ILE A 379 -16.97 6.07 -11.96
N ILE A 380 -17.24 7.32 -11.57
CA ILE A 380 -17.69 7.72 -10.24
C ILE A 380 -19.21 7.89 -10.34
N TRP A 381 -19.93 6.93 -9.75
CA TRP A 381 -21.38 6.83 -9.83
C TRP A 381 -22.10 7.86 -8.94
N PRO A 382 -23.42 8.09 -9.13
CA PRO A 382 -24.15 9.11 -8.37
C PRO A 382 -24.11 8.98 -6.85
N ASP A 383 -24.10 7.76 -6.29
CA ASP A 383 -23.94 7.54 -4.84
C ASP A 383 -22.50 7.83 -4.36
N GLU A 384 -21.51 7.75 -5.25
CA GLU A 384 -20.09 7.92 -4.94
C GLU A 384 -19.63 9.38 -5.01
N VAL A 385 -20.29 10.25 -5.79
CA VAL A 385 -19.89 11.66 -6.00
C VAL A 385 -19.64 12.41 -4.69
N ALA A 386 -20.52 12.24 -3.71
CA ALA A 386 -20.40 12.92 -2.42
C ALA A 386 -19.15 12.47 -1.65
N ARG A 387 -18.78 11.18 -1.72
CA ARG A 387 -17.57 10.62 -1.10
C ARG A 387 -16.33 11.06 -1.86
N PHE A 388 -16.35 10.96 -3.19
CA PHE A 388 -15.27 11.36 -4.08
C PHE A 388 -14.85 12.81 -3.82
N ASN A 389 -15.81 13.74 -3.80
CA ASN A 389 -15.53 15.16 -3.54
C ASN A 389 -14.93 15.42 -2.15
N ARG A 390 -15.33 14.68 -1.10
CA ARG A 390 -14.69 14.77 0.23
C ARG A 390 -13.23 14.34 0.18
N ASN A 391 -12.95 13.21 -0.45
CA ASN A 391 -11.61 12.63 -0.50
C ASN A 391 -10.63 13.47 -1.35
N THR A 392 -11.08 14.04 -2.47
CA THR A 392 -10.22 14.84 -3.36
C THR A 392 -9.86 16.22 -2.78
N GLN A 393 -10.69 16.80 -1.93
CA GLN A 393 -10.45 18.15 -1.39
C GLN A 393 -9.50 18.19 -0.18
N GLY A 394 -9.05 17.04 0.35
CA GLY A 394 -8.18 16.96 1.53
C GLY A 394 -8.80 17.49 2.84
N ARG A 395 -10.06 17.93 2.81
CA ARG A 395 -10.78 18.55 3.94
C ARG A 395 -11.79 17.56 4.51
N PHE A 396 -11.34 16.80 5.50
CA PHE A 396 -12.18 15.84 6.18
C PHE A 396 -13.12 16.56 7.16
N VAL A 397 -14.43 16.59 6.84
CA VAL A 397 -15.46 17.04 7.78
C VAL A 397 -16.00 15.84 8.54
N GLY A 398 -15.66 15.76 9.82
CA GLY A 398 -16.00 14.63 10.69
C GLY A 398 -15.69 14.93 12.14
N VAL A 399 -15.50 13.87 12.94
CA VAL A 399 -15.28 14.02 14.38
C VAL A 399 -13.81 13.95 14.80
N GLY A 400 -12.91 13.59 13.89
CA GLY A 400 -11.48 13.48 14.15
C GLY A 400 -11.08 12.22 14.92
N VAL A 401 -11.42 11.05 14.38
CA VAL A 401 -11.05 9.76 14.96
C VAL A 401 -10.48 8.86 13.86
N GLN A 402 -9.38 8.17 14.15
CA GLN A 402 -8.87 7.08 13.32
C GLN A 402 -9.49 5.78 13.81
N ILE A 403 -10.09 5.02 12.89
CA ILE A 403 -10.76 3.74 13.15
C ILE A 403 -10.20 2.65 12.24
N GLU A 404 -10.20 1.42 12.74
CA GLU A 404 -9.86 0.22 11.99
C GLU A 404 -10.93 -0.87 12.19
N MET A 405 -10.90 -1.89 11.34
CA MET A 405 -11.74 -3.08 11.50
C MET A 405 -10.94 -4.16 12.23
N ASP A 406 -11.41 -4.62 13.37
CA ASP A 406 -10.73 -5.64 14.17
C ASP A 406 -10.87 -7.07 13.54
N PRO A 407 -10.11 -8.07 14.04
CA PRO A 407 -10.22 -9.45 13.56
C PRO A 407 -11.60 -10.12 13.74
N GLU A 408 -12.48 -9.55 14.59
CA GLU A 408 -13.87 -9.97 14.79
C GLU A 408 -14.88 -9.19 13.92
N GLN A 409 -14.42 -8.26 13.07
CA GLN A 409 -15.25 -7.36 12.25
C GLN A 409 -16.06 -6.34 13.07
N ARG A 410 -15.46 -5.85 14.15
CA ARG A 410 -15.94 -4.70 14.93
C ARG A 410 -15.11 -3.46 14.59
N VAL A 411 -15.73 -2.28 14.67
CA VAL A 411 -15.05 -1.01 14.42
C VAL A 411 -14.32 -0.59 15.69
N LYS A 412 -12.99 -0.61 15.66
CA LYS A 412 -12.15 -0.22 16.81
C LYS A 412 -11.53 1.16 16.57
N VAL A 413 -11.54 2.01 17.58
CA VAL A 413 -10.80 3.27 17.59
C VAL A 413 -9.31 2.96 17.71
N VAL A 414 -8.52 3.42 16.74
CA VAL A 414 -7.06 3.40 16.83
C VAL A 414 -6.61 4.54 17.73
N THR A 415 -7.05 5.76 17.43
CA THR A 415 -6.84 6.94 18.28
C THR A 415 -7.84 8.04 17.90
N PRO A 416 -8.35 8.82 18.87
CA PRO A 416 -8.81 10.18 18.59
C PRO A 416 -7.64 11.03 18.08
N LEU A 417 -7.92 12.01 17.23
CA LEU A 417 -6.94 12.99 16.75
C LEU A 417 -6.92 14.21 17.70
N GLU A 418 -5.78 14.87 17.89
CA GLU A 418 -5.68 15.93 18.91
C GLU A 418 -6.46 17.19 18.51
N GLY A 419 -7.04 17.90 19.49
CA GLY A 419 -7.79 19.13 19.26
C GLY A 419 -9.08 18.92 18.48
N THR A 420 -9.54 17.67 18.31
CA THR A 420 -10.75 17.33 17.56
C THR A 420 -11.96 17.08 18.48
N PRO A 421 -13.19 17.05 17.91
CA PRO A 421 -14.40 16.70 18.67
C PRO A 421 -14.32 15.37 19.42
N ALA A 422 -13.75 14.32 18.80
CA ALA A 422 -13.66 12.98 19.40
C ALA A 422 -12.76 12.96 20.65
N GLN A 423 -11.59 13.60 20.59
CA GLN A 423 -10.72 13.70 21.76
C GLN A 423 -11.37 14.52 22.88
N ARG A 424 -11.96 15.68 22.57
CA ARG A 424 -12.64 16.53 23.57
C ARG A 424 -13.82 15.86 24.27
N ALA A 425 -14.43 14.87 23.63
CA ALA A 425 -15.54 14.11 24.20
C ALA A 425 -15.09 12.93 25.07
N GLY A 426 -13.80 12.57 25.07
CA GLY A 426 -13.29 11.44 25.84
C GLY A 426 -13.46 10.08 25.17
N LEU A 427 -13.38 9.99 23.83
CA LEU A 427 -13.07 8.70 23.18
C LEU A 427 -11.62 8.31 23.48
N HIS A 428 -11.35 7.01 23.55
CA HIS A 428 -10.05 6.42 23.85
C HIS A 428 -9.58 5.50 22.71
N PRO A 429 -8.26 5.26 22.57
CA PRO A 429 -7.75 4.09 21.86
C PRO A 429 -8.40 2.79 22.35
N ALA A 430 -8.55 1.82 21.45
CA ALA A 430 -9.19 0.51 21.66
C ALA A 430 -10.71 0.51 21.92
N ASP A 431 -11.36 1.67 22.09
CA ASP A 431 -12.83 1.79 22.12
C ASP A 431 -13.49 1.09 20.92
N ILE A 432 -14.51 0.26 21.15
CA ILE A 432 -15.24 -0.44 20.08
C ILE A 432 -16.53 0.33 19.76
N ILE A 433 -16.59 0.97 18.59
CA ILE A 433 -17.82 1.62 18.11
C ILE A 433 -18.83 0.52 17.76
N SER A 434 -19.93 0.49 18.51
CA SER A 434 -21.02 -0.48 18.33
C SER A 434 -22.18 0.10 17.51
N LYS A 435 -22.41 1.42 17.61
CA LYS A 435 -23.47 2.14 16.89
C LYS A 435 -23.05 3.55 16.49
N VAL A 436 -23.68 4.08 15.43
CA VAL A 436 -23.65 5.47 15.02
C VAL A 436 -25.08 5.97 14.82
N ASP A 437 -25.44 7.08 15.47
CA ASP A 437 -26.82 7.61 15.54
C ASP A 437 -27.86 6.53 15.90
N GLY A 438 -27.53 5.70 16.89
CA GLY A 438 -28.35 4.58 17.38
C GLY A 438 -28.42 3.35 16.46
N LYS A 439 -27.91 3.43 15.22
CA LYS A 439 -27.86 2.32 14.26
C LYS A 439 -26.60 1.49 14.49
N SER A 440 -26.73 0.17 14.51
CA SER A 440 -25.56 -0.73 14.58
C SER A 440 -24.58 -0.41 13.45
N VAL A 441 -23.27 -0.50 13.72
CA VAL A 441 -22.23 -0.51 12.67
C VAL A 441 -21.72 -1.91 12.34
N PHE A 442 -22.18 -2.94 13.06
CA PHE A 442 -21.77 -4.30 12.76
C PHE A 442 -22.23 -4.72 11.36
N GLY A 443 -21.33 -5.38 10.61
CA GLY A 443 -21.57 -5.83 9.24
C GLY A 443 -21.45 -4.74 8.16
N LEU A 444 -21.28 -3.46 8.54
CA LEU A 444 -20.97 -2.39 7.60
C LEU A 444 -19.48 -2.42 7.21
N SER A 445 -19.15 -2.01 5.99
CA SER A 445 -17.76 -1.74 5.61
C SER A 445 -17.22 -0.52 6.38
N LEU A 446 -15.90 -0.43 6.52
CA LEU A 446 -15.26 0.73 7.17
C LEU A 446 -15.70 2.05 6.49
N ASP A 447 -15.81 2.07 5.16
CA ASP A 447 -16.30 3.20 4.37
C ASP A 447 -17.74 3.60 4.69
N GLN A 448 -18.65 2.63 4.86
CA GLN A 448 -20.04 2.89 5.25
C GLN A 448 -20.10 3.48 6.67
N VAL A 449 -19.24 3.03 7.57
CA VAL A 449 -19.14 3.59 8.93
C VAL A 449 -18.58 5.01 8.89
N VAL A 450 -17.56 5.28 8.05
CA VAL A 450 -17.04 6.62 7.80
C VAL A 450 -18.13 7.55 7.23
N ASP A 451 -19.03 7.08 6.36
CA ASP A 451 -20.14 7.90 5.87
C ASP A 451 -21.16 8.27 6.95
N LEU A 452 -21.42 7.38 7.91
CA LEU A 452 -22.29 7.68 9.05
C LEU A 452 -21.62 8.68 10.02
N ILE A 453 -20.32 8.55 10.25
CA ILE A 453 -19.55 9.42 11.14
C ILE A 453 -19.30 10.81 10.50
N THR A 454 -19.06 10.88 9.19
CA THR A 454 -18.86 12.14 8.44
C THR A 454 -20.19 12.79 8.07
N GLY A 455 -20.15 14.03 7.57
CA GLY A 455 -21.37 14.79 7.29
C GLY A 455 -21.11 16.28 7.05
N ARG A 456 -22.15 17.10 7.16
CA ARG A 456 -22.03 18.56 7.05
C ARG A 456 -21.39 19.14 8.31
N GLU A 457 -20.58 20.18 8.15
CA GLU A 457 -19.95 20.88 9.27
C GLU A 457 -20.99 21.48 10.22
N GLY A 458 -20.70 21.46 11.52
CA GLY A 458 -21.60 21.91 12.59
C GLY A 458 -22.76 20.97 12.93
N THR A 459 -22.98 19.89 12.17
CA THR A 459 -23.97 18.85 12.54
C THR A 459 -23.42 17.91 13.60
N THR A 460 -24.30 17.31 14.41
CA THR A 460 -23.91 16.34 15.45
C THR A 460 -24.02 14.90 14.94
N VAL A 461 -23.23 14.00 15.52
CA VAL A 461 -23.33 12.54 15.42
C VAL A 461 -23.16 11.91 16.79
N THR A 462 -23.89 10.84 17.09
CA THR A 462 -23.75 10.08 18.34
C THR A 462 -23.01 8.77 18.08
N LEU A 463 -21.88 8.53 18.76
CA LEU A 463 -21.19 7.24 18.74
C LEU A 463 -21.50 6.47 20.03
N SER A 464 -22.08 5.27 19.93
CA SER A 464 -22.25 4.36 21.07
C SER A 464 -21.08 3.35 21.08
N VAL A 465 -20.31 3.35 22.15
CA VAL A 465 -19.01 2.68 22.28
C VAL A 465 -19.04 1.63 23.40
N GLU A 466 -18.39 0.50 23.18
CA GLU A 466 -18.02 -0.49 24.20
C GLU A 466 -16.55 -0.27 24.57
N ARG A 467 -16.30 0.03 25.85
CA ARG A 467 -14.97 0.18 26.46
C ARG A 467 -14.73 -0.96 27.45
N SER A 468 -13.52 -1.51 27.44
CA SER A 468 -13.04 -2.46 28.44
C SER A 468 -11.93 -1.82 29.27
N ASP A 469 -11.93 -2.06 30.58
CA ASP A 469 -10.97 -1.48 31.52
C ASP A 469 -9.55 -2.11 31.46
N ASP A 470 -9.28 -2.93 30.44
CA ASP A 470 -7.99 -3.60 30.23
C ASP A 470 -7.18 -2.86 29.12
N PRO A 471 -6.10 -2.14 29.46
CA PRO A 471 -5.32 -1.34 28.51
C PRO A 471 -4.35 -2.21 27.71
N VAL A 472 -4.89 -2.98 26.76
CA VAL A 472 -4.19 -3.70 25.66
C VAL A 472 -2.75 -4.09 26.00
N THR A 473 -2.58 -5.17 26.76
CA THR A 473 -1.36 -5.97 26.59
C THR A 473 -1.26 -6.41 25.12
N PRO A 474 -0.06 -6.36 24.51
CA PRO A 474 0.16 -7.05 23.24
C PRO A 474 -0.23 -8.53 23.37
N GLU A 475 -0.88 -9.09 22.36
CA GLU A 475 -1.20 -10.53 22.29
C GLU A 475 0.09 -11.35 22.05
N ASP A 476 0.98 -11.39 23.05
CA ASP A 476 2.16 -12.26 23.09
C ASP A 476 1.94 -13.41 24.11
N ASP A 477 1.83 -14.61 23.55
CA ASP A 477 2.13 -15.93 24.10
C ASP A 477 2.34 -16.08 25.63
N ALA A 478 1.27 -16.41 26.35
CA ALA A 478 1.32 -17.00 27.68
C ALA A 478 0.33 -18.18 27.79
N THR A 479 0.84 -19.40 27.69
CA THR A 479 0.10 -20.61 28.12
C THR A 479 0.29 -20.80 29.62
N ASP A 480 -0.53 -20.10 30.40
CA ASP A 480 -0.51 -20.21 31.85
C ASP A 480 -1.35 -21.41 32.28
N ASP A 481 -0.67 -22.50 32.65
CA ASP A 481 -1.26 -23.81 32.98
C ASP A 481 -1.86 -23.87 34.42
N GLU A 482 -2.18 -22.71 35.00
CA GLU A 482 -2.78 -22.57 36.33
C GLU A 482 -4.15 -21.89 36.25
N GLY A 483 -5.20 -22.64 36.58
CA GLY A 483 -6.60 -22.25 36.40
C GLY A 483 -7.09 -21.13 37.32
N TYR A 484 -6.74 -19.90 37.01
CA TYR A 484 -7.43 -18.69 37.48
C TYR A 484 -8.48 -18.26 36.45
N GLU A 485 -9.76 -18.38 36.80
CA GLU A 485 -10.83 -17.70 36.06
C GLU A 485 -10.71 -16.18 36.33
N ALA A 486 -9.96 -15.48 35.48
CA ALA A 486 -9.99 -14.03 35.43
C ALA A 486 -11.44 -13.58 35.18
N GLY A 487 -12.00 -12.82 36.13
CA GLY A 487 -13.34 -12.26 36.00
C GLY A 487 -13.43 -11.46 34.70
N LYS A 488 -14.48 -11.70 33.90
CA LYS A 488 -14.67 -10.99 32.63
C LYS A 488 -14.61 -9.47 32.89
N PRO A 489 -13.78 -8.70 32.16
CA PRO A 489 -13.67 -7.27 32.40
C PRO A 489 -15.04 -6.60 32.24
N ASP A 490 -15.37 -5.71 33.16
CA ASP A 490 -16.61 -4.93 33.09
C ASP A 490 -16.59 -4.09 31.81
N LYS A 491 -17.61 -4.29 30.98
CA LYS A 491 -17.76 -3.60 29.70
C LYS A 491 -18.62 -2.37 29.90
N GLN A 492 -17.99 -1.20 29.84
CA GLN A 492 -18.69 0.08 29.93
C GLN A 492 -19.26 0.43 28.55
N TYR A 493 -20.56 0.74 28.50
CA TYR A 493 -21.23 1.23 27.30
C TYR A 493 -21.41 2.75 27.42
N LEU A 494 -20.69 3.50 26.57
CA LEU A 494 -20.60 4.95 26.59
C LEU A 494 -21.25 5.54 25.34
N GLU A 495 -21.82 6.74 25.43
CA GLU A 495 -22.35 7.46 24.25
C GLU A 495 -21.72 8.86 24.15
N PHE A 496 -21.16 9.16 22.97
CA PHE A 496 -20.47 10.42 22.69
C PHE A 496 -21.22 11.21 21.62
N ALA A 497 -21.80 12.36 22.00
CA ALA A 497 -22.40 13.31 21.07
C ALA A 497 -21.32 14.27 20.53
N LEU A 498 -20.95 14.12 19.27
CA LEU A 498 -19.82 14.79 18.63
C LEU A 498 -20.29 15.77 17.56
N SER A 499 -19.90 17.05 17.66
CA SER A 499 -20.08 18.01 16.58
C SER A 499 -19.06 17.72 15.47
N ARG A 500 -19.49 17.66 14.20
CA ARG A 500 -18.60 17.50 13.04
C ARG A 500 -17.92 18.82 12.70
N SER A 501 -16.60 18.80 12.49
CA SER A 501 -15.78 19.97 12.11
C SER A 501 -14.78 19.60 11.02
N ILE A 502 -14.21 20.60 10.33
CA ILE A 502 -13.02 20.37 9.49
C ILE A 502 -11.87 19.88 10.37
N ILE A 503 -11.32 18.72 10.05
CA ILE A 503 -10.14 18.13 10.70
C ILE A 503 -8.92 18.42 9.84
N LYS A 504 -7.91 19.08 10.43
CA LYS A 504 -6.58 19.25 9.83
C LYS A 504 -5.63 18.25 10.49
N VAL A 505 -5.04 17.37 9.69
CA VAL A 505 -4.04 16.42 10.15
C VAL A 505 -2.69 16.83 9.55
N PRO A 506 -1.71 17.25 10.35
CA PRO A 506 -0.38 17.56 9.84
C PRO A 506 0.22 16.37 9.10
N SER A 507 0.84 16.67 7.97
CA SER A 507 1.48 15.68 7.10
C SER A 507 2.91 15.34 7.53
N ILE A 508 3.56 16.28 8.22
CA ILE A 508 4.94 16.17 8.70
C ILE A 508 4.98 15.74 10.17
N LYS A 509 5.77 14.71 10.48
CA LYS A 509 6.03 14.20 11.83
C LYS A 509 7.54 14.10 12.11
N GLY A 510 7.96 14.41 13.33
CA GLY A 510 9.34 14.29 13.79
C GLY A 510 9.69 12.92 14.39
N TRP A 511 10.77 12.87 15.18
CA TRP A 511 11.30 11.63 15.74
C TRP A 511 10.55 11.16 17.00
N LYS A 512 10.33 12.08 17.95
CA LYS A 512 9.71 11.80 19.25
C LYS A 512 8.76 12.94 19.61
N ARG A 513 7.64 12.66 20.27
CA ARG A 513 6.78 13.74 20.79
C ARG A 513 7.56 14.55 21.83
N SER A 514 7.44 15.88 21.82
CA SER A 514 8.06 16.79 22.81
C SER A 514 7.05 17.64 23.58
N GLY A 515 5.77 17.52 23.23
CA GLY A 515 4.67 18.24 23.88
C GLY A 515 3.31 17.74 23.41
N ILE A 516 2.27 18.42 23.86
CA ILE A 516 0.89 17.99 23.64
C ILE A 516 0.46 18.22 22.18
N ARG A 517 0.72 19.41 21.63
CA ARG A 517 0.32 19.87 20.28
C ARG A 517 0.81 18.93 19.16
N GLU A 518 0.03 18.69 18.11
CA GLU A 518 0.39 17.85 16.95
C GLU A 518 1.75 18.23 16.32
N ASP A 519 2.14 19.51 16.34
CA ASP A 519 3.43 20.00 15.82
C ASP A 519 4.61 19.96 16.83
N ALA A 520 4.37 19.53 18.08
CA ALA A 520 5.39 19.43 19.12
C ALA A 520 6.21 18.12 19.01
N TRP A 521 7.27 18.17 18.20
CA TRP A 521 8.25 17.10 18.04
C TRP A 521 9.62 17.49 18.60
N ASP A 522 10.35 16.51 19.15
CA ASP A 522 11.80 16.50 19.03
C ASP A 522 12.12 15.89 17.67
N TRP A 523 12.86 16.64 16.87
CA TRP A 523 13.14 16.31 15.48
C TRP A 523 14.39 15.44 15.33
N PHE A 524 15.21 15.29 16.36
CA PHE A 524 16.50 14.62 16.24
C PHE A 524 16.41 13.13 16.54
N VAL A 525 16.77 12.30 15.54
CA VAL A 525 17.02 10.86 15.73
C VAL A 525 18.37 10.62 16.40
N ASP A 526 19.34 11.50 16.17
CA ASP A 526 20.57 11.56 16.94
C ASP A 526 20.89 13.00 17.29
N LYS A 527 20.74 13.34 18.57
CA LYS A 527 20.92 14.70 19.09
C LYS A 527 22.39 15.07 19.31
N GLU A 528 23.28 14.09 19.47
CA GLU A 528 24.71 14.32 19.63
C GLU A 528 25.37 14.60 18.27
N ALA A 529 25.02 13.79 17.26
CA ALA A 529 25.45 13.98 15.88
C ALA A 529 24.68 15.10 15.14
N GLN A 530 23.61 15.65 15.73
CA GLN A 530 22.72 16.64 15.13
C GLN A 530 22.06 16.13 13.82
N ILE A 531 21.63 14.87 13.83
CA ILE A 531 20.91 14.24 12.73
C ILE A 531 19.39 14.36 12.98
N GLY A 532 18.73 15.11 12.11
CA GLY A 532 17.28 15.26 12.10
C GLY A 532 16.58 14.06 11.45
N TYR A 533 15.31 13.88 11.79
CA TYR A 533 14.39 12.94 11.17
C TYR A 533 13.05 13.63 10.93
N VAL A 534 12.56 13.51 9.69
CA VAL A 534 11.24 13.99 9.28
C VAL A 534 10.56 12.89 8.48
N ARG A 535 9.36 12.51 8.87
CA ARG A 535 8.48 11.59 8.13
C ARG A 535 7.32 12.36 7.53
N LEU A 536 7.08 12.17 6.23
CA LEU A 536 5.92 12.73 5.53
C LEU A 536 4.90 11.60 5.32
N SER A 537 3.70 11.72 5.89
CA SER A 537 2.66 10.68 5.81
C SER A 537 1.85 10.71 4.50
N GLN A 538 1.69 11.89 3.90
CA GLN A 538 0.97 12.13 2.64
C GLN A 538 1.39 13.49 2.05
N PHE A 539 1.20 13.71 0.75
CA PHE A 539 1.44 15.02 0.11
C PHE A 539 0.13 15.85 0.11
N ALA A 540 -0.10 16.59 1.20
CA ALA A 540 -1.24 17.48 1.42
C ALA A 540 -0.90 18.94 1.05
N ASP A 541 -1.92 19.81 0.95
CA ASP A 541 -1.77 21.22 0.51
C ASP A 541 -0.82 22.07 1.38
N THR A 542 -0.58 21.68 2.63
CA THR A 542 0.35 22.32 3.58
C THR A 542 1.72 21.65 3.72
N SER A 543 1.96 20.49 3.09
CA SER A 543 3.15 19.66 3.35
C SER A 543 4.49 20.37 3.15
N THR A 544 4.59 21.19 2.10
CA THR A 544 5.79 21.98 1.81
C THR A 544 6.09 22.99 2.93
N ASP A 545 5.07 23.69 3.44
CA ASP A 545 5.24 24.73 4.46
C ASP A 545 5.55 24.13 5.83
N GLU A 546 4.94 22.98 6.15
CA GLU A 546 5.23 22.18 7.34
C GLU A 546 6.68 21.66 7.33
N LEU A 547 7.15 21.13 6.20
CA LEU A 547 8.52 20.65 6.03
C LEU A 547 9.53 21.78 6.20
N ASP A 548 9.30 22.91 5.53
CA ASP A 548 10.11 24.12 5.64
C ASP A 548 10.17 24.65 7.09
N ALA A 549 9.08 24.54 7.85
CA ALA A 549 9.06 24.92 9.26
C ALA A 549 9.93 24.01 10.13
N ALA A 550 9.80 22.68 9.96
CA ALA A 550 10.64 21.70 10.64
C ALA A 550 12.13 21.90 10.31
N ILE A 551 12.48 22.09 9.04
CA ILE A 551 13.86 22.35 8.59
C ILE A 551 14.41 23.62 9.25
N ARG A 552 13.65 24.72 9.29
CA ARG A 552 14.08 25.96 9.95
C ARG A 552 14.35 25.76 11.44
N GLN A 553 13.47 25.05 12.16
CA GLN A 553 13.63 24.77 13.58
C GLN A 553 14.86 23.90 13.85
N MET A 554 15.08 22.86 13.05
CA MET A 554 16.27 22.00 13.14
C MET A 554 17.56 22.75 12.81
N LYS A 555 17.59 23.59 11.76
CA LYS A 555 18.78 24.38 11.40
C LYS A 555 19.14 25.41 12.48
N GLN A 556 18.16 26.01 13.15
CA GLN A 556 18.40 26.86 14.33
C GLN A 556 19.01 26.08 15.52
N SER A 557 18.79 24.77 15.56
CA SER A 557 19.30 23.88 16.63
C SER A 557 20.67 23.27 16.31
N GLY A 558 21.12 23.32 15.05
CA GLY A 558 22.44 22.84 14.62
C GLY A 558 22.44 21.66 13.64
N LEU A 559 21.33 21.37 12.94
CA LEU A 559 21.17 20.28 11.96
C LEU A 559 22.39 20.08 11.03
N LYS A 560 22.98 18.88 11.07
CA LYS A 560 24.12 18.47 10.23
C LYS A 560 23.78 17.41 9.17
N GLY A 561 22.64 16.75 9.28
CA GLY A 561 22.18 15.75 8.32
C GLY A 561 20.73 15.36 8.59
N LEU A 562 20.03 14.84 7.60
CA LEU A 562 18.58 14.57 7.70
C LEU A 562 18.22 13.18 7.18
N VAL A 563 17.40 12.45 7.93
CA VAL A 563 16.62 11.32 7.43
C VAL A 563 15.25 11.83 7.02
N PHE A 564 14.87 11.68 5.75
CA PHE A 564 13.55 12.04 5.22
C PHE A 564 12.76 10.78 4.84
N ASP A 565 11.80 10.41 5.69
CA ASP A 565 11.10 9.13 5.59
C ASP A 565 9.81 9.26 4.77
N LEU A 566 9.82 8.62 3.59
CA LEU A 566 8.68 8.49 2.66
C LEU A 566 8.10 7.06 2.67
N ARG A 567 8.54 6.18 3.58
CA ARG A 567 8.00 4.82 3.69
C ARG A 567 6.52 4.87 4.06
N PHE A 568 5.74 3.98 3.46
CA PHE A 568 4.28 3.91 3.61
C PHE A 568 3.49 5.17 3.17
N ASN A 569 4.12 6.13 2.50
CA ASN A 569 3.45 7.32 1.96
C ASN A 569 2.86 7.04 0.56
N PRO A 570 1.52 7.01 0.39
CA PRO A 570 0.85 6.67 -0.87
C PRO A 570 0.89 7.81 -1.91
N GLY A 571 1.53 8.93 -1.59
CA GLY A 571 1.65 10.11 -2.44
C GLY A 571 0.64 11.20 -2.07
N GLY A 572 0.08 11.86 -3.09
CA GLY A 572 -0.84 12.99 -2.94
C GLY A 572 -0.67 14.00 -4.07
N LEU A 573 -0.65 15.30 -3.73
CA LEU A 573 -0.61 16.38 -4.72
C LEU A 573 0.74 16.47 -5.46
N LEU A 574 0.69 16.50 -6.79
CA LEU A 574 1.85 16.65 -7.68
C LEU A 574 2.64 17.93 -7.38
N ASP A 575 1.96 19.04 -7.13
CA ASP A 575 2.60 20.33 -6.86
C ASP A 575 3.47 20.30 -5.61
N GLN A 576 3.02 19.57 -4.58
CA GLN A 576 3.76 19.37 -3.34
C GLN A 576 4.97 18.46 -3.57
N ALA A 577 4.88 17.47 -4.47
CA ALA A 577 6.02 16.65 -4.87
C ALA A 577 7.10 17.51 -5.55
N GLY A 578 6.72 18.33 -6.54
CA GLY A 578 7.63 19.23 -7.24
C GLY A 578 8.25 20.28 -6.31
N MET A 579 7.45 20.88 -5.43
CA MET A 579 7.93 21.83 -4.41
C MET A 579 8.88 21.18 -3.40
N ILE A 580 8.58 19.98 -2.89
CA ILE A 580 9.45 19.29 -1.93
C ILE A 580 10.76 18.87 -2.60
N ALA A 581 10.72 18.32 -3.83
CA ALA A 581 11.92 17.97 -4.58
C ALA A 581 12.86 19.18 -4.82
N GLN A 582 12.32 20.40 -5.00
CA GLN A 582 13.13 21.62 -5.11
C GLN A 582 14.02 21.89 -3.88
N ARG A 583 13.74 21.32 -2.69
CA ARG A 583 14.59 21.51 -1.49
C ARG A 583 15.94 20.79 -1.59
N PHE A 584 16.05 19.78 -2.45
CA PHE A 584 17.23 18.92 -2.57
C PHE A 584 18.13 19.26 -3.77
N LEU A 585 17.62 20.00 -4.77
CA LEU A 585 18.21 20.09 -6.11
C LEU A 585 18.74 21.51 -6.40
N PRO A 586 20.04 21.80 -6.19
CA PRO A 586 20.62 23.15 -6.19
C PRO A 586 20.94 23.71 -7.58
N PHE A 587 20.11 23.40 -8.58
CA PHE A 587 20.31 23.84 -9.97
C PHE A 587 18.98 24.31 -10.57
N ASP A 588 19.04 25.15 -11.61
CA ASP A 588 17.86 25.77 -12.23
C ASP A 588 17.46 25.06 -13.53
N HIS A 589 16.15 25.02 -13.80
CA HIS A 589 15.55 24.61 -15.09
C HIS A 589 15.82 23.18 -15.58
N GLU A 590 16.24 22.28 -14.70
CA GLU A 590 16.31 20.84 -14.98
C GLU A 590 14.95 20.18 -14.64
N PRO A 591 14.53 19.10 -15.33
CA PRO A 591 13.22 18.47 -15.10
C PRO A 591 13.20 17.68 -13.78
N ILE A 592 12.21 17.92 -12.92
CA ILE A 592 11.95 17.07 -11.74
C ILE A 592 11.09 15.87 -12.15
N VAL A 593 10.03 16.15 -12.92
CA VAL A 593 9.10 15.15 -13.45
C VAL A 593 8.47 15.67 -14.73
N SER A 594 8.32 14.77 -15.70
CA SER A 594 7.58 14.99 -16.93
C SER A 594 6.41 14.00 -17.03
N ALA A 595 5.44 14.29 -17.89
CA ALA A 595 4.31 13.41 -18.17
C ALA A 595 4.28 13.04 -19.66
N ARG A 596 4.15 11.74 -19.96
CA ARG A 596 3.83 11.24 -21.31
C ARG A 596 2.33 10.97 -21.42
N LYS A 597 1.66 11.81 -22.20
CA LYS A 597 0.20 11.80 -22.46
C LYS A 597 -0.13 10.89 -23.65
N ALA A 598 -1.42 10.68 -23.90
CA ALA A 598 -1.91 9.96 -25.09
C ALA A 598 -1.31 10.56 -26.39
N GLY A 599 -1.10 9.72 -27.40
CA GLY A 599 -0.42 10.13 -28.65
C GLY A 599 1.09 10.37 -28.53
N GLY A 600 1.70 10.13 -27.36
CA GLY A 600 3.15 10.26 -27.15
C GLY A 600 3.63 11.70 -26.89
N ILE A 601 2.70 12.62 -26.63
CA ILE A 601 3.03 14.00 -26.23
C ILE A 601 3.73 13.97 -24.87
N GLU A 602 4.88 14.65 -24.76
CA GLU A 602 5.65 14.74 -23.52
C GLU A 602 5.76 16.20 -23.08
N GLU A 603 5.40 16.47 -21.83
CA GLU A 603 5.47 17.80 -21.22
C GLU A 603 6.18 17.69 -19.87
N THR A 604 7.00 18.67 -19.51
CA THR A 604 7.63 18.72 -18.18
C THR A 604 6.70 19.45 -17.24
N GLU A 605 6.25 18.75 -16.20
CA GLU A 605 5.27 19.27 -15.25
C GLU A 605 5.96 20.14 -14.18
N TRP A 606 7.18 19.78 -13.77
CA TRP A 606 7.95 20.52 -12.75
C TRP A 606 9.44 20.63 -13.08
N TYR A 607 10.02 21.79 -12.75
CA TYR A 607 11.43 22.12 -12.93
C TYR A 607 12.13 22.46 -11.60
N THR A 608 13.44 22.26 -11.53
CA THR A 608 14.27 22.66 -10.39
C THR A 608 14.44 24.18 -10.29
N ASN A 609 14.74 24.64 -9.07
CA ASN A 609 14.99 26.05 -8.77
C ASN A 609 16.03 26.13 -7.64
N ALA A 610 17.26 26.53 -7.97
CA ALA A 610 18.39 26.50 -7.06
C ALA A 610 18.16 27.35 -5.80
N LYS A 611 17.39 28.43 -5.89
CA LYS A 611 17.07 29.32 -4.76
C LYS A 611 16.14 28.70 -3.72
N ARG A 612 15.56 27.52 -4.02
CA ARG A 612 14.68 26.77 -3.13
C ARG A 612 15.35 25.54 -2.51
N ALA A 613 16.62 25.27 -2.84
CA ALA A 613 17.37 24.10 -2.37
C ALA A 613 17.84 24.24 -0.91
N THR A 614 16.90 24.34 0.04
CA THR A 614 17.20 24.61 1.45
C THR A 614 17.86 23.44 2.20
N LEU A 615 18.05 22.29 1.55
CA LEU A 615 18.75 21.11 2.10
C LEU A 615 20.07 20.81 1.36
N SER A 616 20.45 21.54 0.31
CA SER A 616 21.65 21.20 -0.49
C SER A 616 22.99 21.49 0.21
N ASP A 617 22.95 22.00 1.43
CA ASP A 617 24.09 22.32 2.30
C ASP A 617 24.32 21.25 3.39
N ILE A 618 23.49 20.20 3.45
CA ILE A 618 23.63 19.07 4.38
C ILE A 618 23.38 17.73 3.67
N PRO A 619 24.00 16.63 4.13
CA PRO A 619 23.69 15.30 3.65
C PRO A 619 22.28 14.84 4.04
N VAL A 620 21.55 14.23 3.10
CA VAL A 620 20.17 13.74 3.31
C VAL A 620 19.98 12.30 2.80
N VAL A 621 19.42 11.43 3.64
CA VAL A 621 19.00 10.08 3.25
C VAL A 621 17.47 10.03 3.16
N VAL A 622 16.94 9.68 1.99
CA VAL A 622 15.49 9.52 1.76
C VAL A 622 15.10 8.05 1.86
N LEU A 623 14.21 7.70 2.80
CA LEU A 623 13.75 6.32 2.98
C LEU A 623 12.52 6.02 2.11
N VAL A 624 12.55 4.90 1.40
CA VAL A 624 11.42 4.40 0.59
C VAL A 624 11.21 2.89 0.79
N ASN A 625 9.99 2.43 0.55
CA ASN A 625 9.63 1.01 0.56
C ASN A 625 8.53 0.72 -0.47
N GLU A 626 8.08 -0.54 -0.53
CA GLU A 626 7.07 -1.04 -1.47
C GLU A 626 5.70 -0.36 -1.36
N SER A 627 5.47 0.38 -0.27
CA SER A 627 4.27 1.17 0.00
C SER A 627 4.44 2.68 -0.30
N SER A 628 5.63 3.14 -0.69
CA SER A 628 5.89 4.50 -1.19
C SER A 628 5.38 4.64 -2.62
N ALA A 629 4.45 5.56 -2.89
CA ALA A 629 3.79 5.66 -4.20
C ALA A 629 3.62 7.09 -4.74
N SER A 630 3.50 7.23 -6.06
CA SER A 630 3.13 8.44 -6.79
C SER A 630 4.00 9.67 -6.46
N ALA A 631 3.49 10.67 -5.73
CA ALA A 631 4.26 11.85 -5.32
C ALA A 631 5.56 11.50 -4.54
N SER A 632 5.53 10.43 -3.73
CA SER A 632 6.73 9.91 -3.04
C SER A 632 7.81 9.47 -4.04
N GLU A 633 7.38 8.84 -5.14
CA GLU A 633 8.24 8.32 -6.20
C GLU A 633 8.77 9.42 -7.14
N ILE A 634 8.06 10.55 -7.24
CA ILE A 634 8.56 11.73 -7.95
C ILE A 634 9.73 12.34 -7.18
N VAL A 635 9.59 12.52 -5.85
CA VAL A 635 10.66 13.08 -5.01
C VAL A 635 11.86 12.14 -4.97
N SER A 636 11.66 10.87 -4.61
CA SER A 636 12.75 9.90 -4.52
C SER A 636 13.35 9.57 -5.88
N GLY A 637 12.55 9.49 -6.95
CA GLY A 637 13.03 9.22 -8.30
C GLY A 637 13.90 10.34 -8.87
N ALA A 638 13.51 11.61 -8.66
CA ALA A 638 14.34 12.74 -9.04
C ALA A 638 15.68 12.73 -8.28
N ILE A 639 15.67 12.46 -6.97
CA ILE A 639 16.89 12.35 -6.15
C ILE A 639 17.76 11.16 -6.61
N SER A 640 17.19 9.97 -6.83
CA SER A 640 17.93 8.76 -7.26
C SER A 640 18.60 8.92 -8.63
N VAL A 641 17.96 9.65 -9.56
CA VAL A 641 18.58 9.98 -10.86
C VAL A 641 19.67 11.04 -10.70
N TYR A 642 19.42 12.12 -9.95
CA TYR A 642 20.39 13.20 -9.82
C TYR A 642 21.57 12.85 -8.91
N SER A 643 21.41 11.97 -7.92
CA SER A 643 22.52 11.52 -7.07
C SER A 643 23.57 10.69 -7.83
N LYS A 644 23.18 10.07 -8.96
CA LYS A 644 24.05 9.33 -9.87
C LYS A 644 24.65 10.18 -11.00
N THR A 645 24.03 11.31 -11.34
CA THR A 645 24.35 12.11 -12.55
C THR A 645 24.82 13.54 -12.27
N ARG A 646 24.67 14.02 -11.02
CA ARG A 646 25.08 15.34 -10.54
C ARG A 646 25.72 15.21 -9.16
N ASP A 647 26.34 16.30 -8.72
CA ASP A 647 26.87 16.44 -7.37
C ASP A 647 25.77 16.98 -6.44
N ILE A 648 25.03 16.08 -5.79
CA ILE A 648 24.06 16.40 -4.73
C ILE A 648 24.35 15.52 -3.52
N ASP A 649 24.28 16.10 -2.32
CA ASP A 649 24.55 15.41 -1.06
C ASP A 649 23.28 14.66 -0.56
N ALA A 650 22.66 13.88 -1.45
CA ALA A 650 21.43 13.14 -1.15
C ALA A 650 21.41 11.76 -1.82
N LEU A 651 20.81 10.77 -1.15
CA LEU A 651 20.61 9.42 -1.67
C LEU A 651 19.29 8.81 -1.18
N VAL A 652 18.79 7.82 -1.91
CA VAL A 652 17.60 7.04 -1.57
C VAL A 652 18.00 5.67 -0.98
N LEU A 653 17.39 5.25 0.11
CA LEU A 653 17.69 4.00 0.82
C LEU A 653 16.40 3.22 1.15
N GLY A 654 16.48 1.90 1.16
CA GLY A 654 15.40 1.03 1.64
C GLY A 654 15.06 -0.09 0.66
N GLN A 655 13.83 -0.10 0.14
CA GLN A 655 13.34 -1.09 -0.82
C GLN A 655 12.61 -0.42 -1.99
N ARG A 656 12.55 -1.08 -3.15
CA ARG A 656 11.88 -0.59 -4.36
C ARG A 656 10.47 -0.08 -4.07
N SER A 657 10.12 1.08 -4.63
CA SER A 657 8.80 1.71 -4.44
C SER A 657 7.67 1.03 -5.23
N PHE A 658 6.43 1.45 -4.95
CA PHE A 658 5.19 0.78 -5.41
C PHE A 658 5.05 0.66 -6.95
N GLY A 659 5.44 1.70 -7.70
CA GLY A 659 5.29 1.79 -9.15
C GLY A 659 4.00 2.47 -9.63
N LYS A 660 3.50 3.50 -8.93
CA LYS A 660 2.32 4.28 -9.36
C LYS A 660 2.73 5.52 -10.16
N GLY A 661 3.37 5.27 -11.30
CA GLY A 661 3.74 6.29 -12.29
C GLY A 661 2.60 6.76 -13.20
N SER A 662 1.36 6.89 -12.72
CA SER A 662 0.17 7.21 -13.54
C SER A 662 -0.57 8.47 -13.05
N VAL A 663 -1.11 9.26 -14.00
CA VAL A 663 -1.84 10.52 -13.75
C VAL A 663 -3.31 10.33 -14.07
N GLN A 664 -4.20 10.60 -13.12
CA GLN A 664 -5.65 10.52 -13.33
C GLN A 664 -6.30 11.91 -13.40
N ASN A 665 -6.97 12.18 -14.52
CA ASN A 665 -7.88 13.32 -14.65
C ASN A 665 -9.32 12.90 -14.37
N VAL A 666 -10.14 13.85 -13.92
CA VAL A 666 -11.54 13.63 -13.54
C VAL A 666 -12.42 14.65 -14.24
N TRP A 667 -13.48 14.20 -14.89
CA TRP A 667 -14.40 15.08 -15.60
C TRP A 667 -15.86 14.70 -15.37
N PRO A 668 -16.78 15.67 -15.31
CA PRO A 668 -18.20 15.38 -15.31
C PRO A 668 -18.59 14.67 -16.62
N VAL A 669 -19.42 13.63 -16.50
CA VAL A 669 -20.09 12.96 -17.63
C VAL A 669 -21.60 13.19 -17.60
N THR A 670 -22.17 13.49 -16.43
CA THR A 670 -23.49 14.12 -16.25
C THR A 670 -23.40 15.10 -15.06
N ALA A 671 -24.52 15.72 -14.66
CA ALA A 671 -24.54 16.59 -13.48
C ALA A 671 -24.17 15.87 -12.16
N ASN A 672 -24.40 14.55 -12.09
CA ASN A 672 -24.23 13.75 -10.88
C ASN A 672 -23.32 12.51 -11.11
N ALA A 673 -22.43 12.53 -12.10
CA ALA A 673 -21.47 11.44 -12.32
C ALA A 673 -20.20 11.96 -12.99
N PHE A 674 -19.06 11.34 -12.68
CA PHE A 674 -17.75 11.70 -13.23
C PHE A 674 -17.08 10.48 -13.87
N LEU A 675 -16.20 10.72 -14.84
CA LEU A 675 -15.22 9.74 -15.29
C LEU A 675 -13.86 10.12 -14.73
N LYS A 676 -13.26 9.23 -13.96
CA LYS A 676 -11.84 9.26 -13.56
C LYS A 676 -11.06 8.39 -14.53
N LEU A 677 -10.01 8.93 -15.15
CA LEU A 677 -9.30 8.27 -16.25
C LEU A 677 -7.80 8.52 -16.17
N THR A 678 -6.96 7.50 -16.36
CA THR A 678 -5.53 7.71 -16.51
C THR A 678 -5.20 8.33 -17.87
N THR A 679 -4.67 9.55 -17.87
CA THR A 679 -4.38 10.33 -19.09
C THR A 679 -2.91 10.45 -19.42
N ALA A 680 -2.02 10.16 -18.46
CA ALA A 680 -0.58 10.21 -18.66
C ALA A 680 0.17 9.24 -17.75
N HIS A 681 1.44 8.98 -18.09
CA HIS A 681 2.41 8.37 -17.19
C HIS A 681 3.48 9.38 -16.80
N TYR A 682 3.89 9.37 -15.53
CA TYR A 682 5.05 10.12 -15.09
C TYR A 682 6.34 9.52 -15.66
N MET A 683 7.27 10.41 -15.98
CA MET A 683 8.65 10.11 -16.35
C MET A 683 9.58 10.79 -15.36
N LEU A 684 10.57 10.05 -14.87
CA LEU A 684 11.67 10.60 -14.09
C LEU A 684 12.64 11.41 -15.00
N PRO A 685 13.64 12.13 -14.43
CA PRO A 685 14.52 12.98 -15.24
C PRO A 685 15.35 12.23 -16.29
N ASP A 686 15.58 10.92 -16.10
CA ASP A 686 16.22 10.01 -17.07
C ASP A 686 15.27 9.49 -18.16
N ARG A 687 14.00 9.95 -18.16
CA ARG A 687 12.88 9.55 -19.03
C ARG A 687 12.36 8.12 -18.78
N SER A 688 12.74 7.49 -17.66
CA SER A 688 12.16 6.19 -17.25
C SER A 688 10.70 6.35 -16.82
N ILE A 689 9.84 5.41 -17.20
CA ILE A 689 8.44 5.32 -16.73
C ILE A 689 8.38 4.26 -15.64
N ILE A 690 8.15 4.70 -14.41
CA ILE A 690 8.13 3.85 -13.20
C ILE A 690 6.82 3.07 -13.02
N HIS A 691 5.86 3.14 -13.95
CA HIS A 691 4.55 2.53 -13.76
C HIS A 691 4.60 0.99 -13.86
N LYS A 692 4.23 0.29 -12.78
CA LYS A 692 4.14 -1.19 -12.74
C LYS A 692 3.11 -1.66 -13.78
N ARG A 693 3.52 -2.54 -14.68
CA ARG A 693 2.71 -3.00 -15.82
C ARG A 693 2.92 -4.48 -16.12
N PRO A 694 1.87 -5.18 -16.61
CA PRO A 694 1.96 -6.47 -17.31
C PRO A 694 3.28 -6.73 -18.06
N GLY A 695 4.09 -7.61 -17.47
CA GLY A 695 5.34 -8.13 -18.06
C GLY A 695 6.57 -7.23 -17.90
N LYS A 696 6.50 -6.16 -17.11
CA LYS A 696 7.66 -5.28 -16.86
C LYS A 696 8.47 -5.76 -15.66
N THR A 697 9.78 -5.88 -15.86
CA THR A 697 10.79 -6.17 -14.82
C THR A 697 11.33 -4.92 -14.12
N VAL A 698 11.08 -3.74 -14.70
CA VAL A 698 11.46 -2.43 -14.16
C VAL A 698 10.18 -1.63 -13.90
N TRP A 699 10.00 -1.22 -12.64
CA TRP A 699 8.94 -0.34 -12.16
C TRP A 699 9.37 0.26 -10.82
N GLY A 700 8.67 1.30 -10.36
CA GLY A 700 9.02 2.02 -9.14
C GLY A 700 10.37 2.74 -9.27
N VAL A 701 10.80 3.27 -8.15
CA VAL A 701 12.12 3.85 -7.92
C VAL A 701 12.95 2.79 -7.20
N GLU A 702 14.08 2.43 -7.80
CA GLU A 702 15.11 1.68 -7.09
C GLU A 702 15.83 2.63 -6.13
N PRO A 703 16.03 2.25 -4.86
CA PRO A 703 16.91 2.99 -3.97
C PRO A 703 18.35 2.96 -4.53
N ASN A 704 19.17 3.92 -4.08
CA ASN A 704 20.60 3.87 -4.31
C ASN A 704 21.23 2.72 -3.49
N MET A 705 20.77 2.51 -2.26
CA MET A 705 21.21 1.41 -1.39
C MET A 705 20.02 0.59 -0.86
N HIS A 706 20.02 -0.72 -1.10
CA HIS A 706 19.02 -1.64 -0.58
C HIS A 706 19.32 -2.02 0.87
N VAL A 707 18.31 -1.90 1.73
CA VAL A 707 18.36 -2.41 3.10
C VAL A 707 17.07 -3.16 3.38
N GLU A 708 17.17 -4.49 3.30
CA GLU A 708 16.06 -5.41 3.53
C GLU A 708 15.76 -5.57 5.02
N MET A 709 14.46 -5.60 5.36
CA MET A 709 13.95 -5.95 6.69
C MET A 709 13.02 -7.15 6.57
N LEU A 710 13.06 -8.06 7.55
CA LEU A 710 12.11 -9.18 7.61
C LEU A 710 10.69 -8.67 7.94
N PRO A 711 9.62 -9.40 7.54
CA PRO A 711 8.24 -9.01 7.83
C PRO A 711 7.96 -8.73 9.32
N ASP A 712 8.56 -9.50 10.22
CA ASP A 712 8.49 -9.30 11.67
C ASP A 712 9.16 -7.99 12.11
N GLN A 713 10.36 -7.68 11.60
CA GLN A 713 11.04 -6.39 11.87
C GLN A 713 10.19 -5.21 11.38
N ILE A 714 9.60 -5.30 10.18
CA ILE A 714 8.70 -4.27 9.63
C ILE A 714 7.47 -4.09 10.54
N SER A 715 6.88 -5.19 11.03
CA SER A 715 5.73 -5.17 11.95
C SER A 715 6.07 -4.53 13.29
N LYS A 716 7.20 -4.94 13.91
CA LYS A 716 7.70 -4.41 15.18
C LYS A 716 8.06 -2.93 15.07
N ALA A 717 8.81 -2.54 14.02
CA ALA A 717 9.16 -1.15 13.76
C ALA A 717 7.92 -0.26 13.58
N SER A 718 6.95 -0.71 12.77
CA SER A 718 5.70 0.01 12.51
C SER A 718 4.85 0.15 13.77
N THR A 719 4.76 -0.90 14.59
CA THR A 719 4.00 -0.90 15.84
C THR A 719 4.62 0.01 16.88
N LEU A 720 5.94 -0.11 17.11
CA LEU A 720 6.67 0.75 18.03
C LEU A 720 6.54 2.22 17.61
N ARG A 721 6.76 2.53 16.32
CA ARG A 721 6.60 3.90 15.78
C ARG A 721 5.18 4.43 15.98
N ARG A 722 4.14 3.66 15.63
CA ARG A 722 2.74 4.07 15.80
C ARG A 722 2.43 4.35 17.27
N ASN A 723 2.87 3.49 18.17
CA ASN A 723 2.59 3.65 19.59
C ASN A 723 3.40 4.82 20.22
N ALA A 724 4.60 5.12 19.72
CA ALA A 724 5.40 6.29 20.10
C ALA A 724 4.82 7.63 19.59
N ASP A 725 4.07 7.61 18.48
CA ASP A 725 3.35 8.78 17.97
C ASP A 725 2.14 9.15 18.86
N VAL A 726 1.51 8.17 19.52
CA VAL A 726 0.31 8.35 20.34
C VAL A 726 0.69 8.87 21.73
N LEU A 727 0.08 9.98 22.13
CA LEU A 727 0.23 10.53 23.48
C LEU A 727 -0.69 9.80 24.48
N PRO A 728 -0.21 9.50 25.71
CA PRO A 728 -1.03 8.88 26.75
C PRO A 728 -2.16 9.82 27.18
N ILE A 729 -3.36 9.28 27.38
CA ILE A 729 -4.52 10.00 27.94
C ILE A 729 -4.97 9.34 29.24
N ASN A 730 -5.44 10.13 30.20
CA ASN A 730 -6.06 9.62 31.43
C ASN A 730 -7.56 9.29 31.21
N GLU A 731 -8.21 8.75 32.24
CA GLU A 731 -9.65 8.38 32.26
C GLU A 731 -10.61 9.52 31.86
N LEU A 732 -10.17 10.77 31.93
CA LEU A 732 -10.93 11.96 31.56
C LEU A 732 -10.64 12.45 30.14
N GLY A 733 -9.93 11.66 29.32
CA GLY A 733 -9.49 12.03 27.97
C GLY A 733 -8.40 13.10 27.93
N VAL A 734 -7.78 13.44 29.07
CA VAL A 734 -6.75 14.48 29.16
C VAL A 734 -5.37 13.87 28.91
N VAL A 735 -4.62 14.47 27.98
CA VAL A 735 -3.24 14.07 27.67
C VAL A 735 -2.35 14.19 28.92
N GLN A 736 -1.72 13.08 29.31
CA GLN A 736 -0.73 13.04 30.37
C GLN A 736 0.62 13.56 29.88
N ARG A 737 1.45 14.06 30.81
CA ARG A 737 2.82 14.47 30.50
C ARG A 737 3.74 13.24 30.44
N GLN A 738 4.83 13.37 29.68
CA GLN A 738 5.76 12.27 29.36
C GLN A 738 6.49 11.67 30.57
N ASP A 739 6.41 12.29 31.74
CA ASP A 739 7.06 11.87 32.99
C ASP A 739 6.25 10.82 33.78
N GLN A 740 5.04 10.46 33.35
CA GLN A 740 4.11 9.62 34.15
C GLN A 740 3.76 8.24 33.55
N THR A 741 4.20 7.92 32.34
CA THR A 741 3.90 6.63 31.67
C THR A 741 5.10 6.08 30.91
N GLU A 742 5.26 4.75 30.91
CA GLU A 742 6.29 4.04 30.14
C GLU A 742 5.94 4.02 28.62
N GLN A 743 6.08 5.18 27.97
CA GLN A 743 5.76 5.36 26.56
C GLN A 743 6.83 4.68 25.67
N PRO A 744 6.45 3.97 24.59
CA PRO A 744 7.41 3.33 23.69
C PRO A 744 8.45 4.32 23.14
N ASN A 745 9.74 4.02 23.34
CA ASN A 745 10.81 4.93 22.99
C ASN A 745 11.25 4.73 21.53
N PRO A 746 11.09 5.71 20.61
CA PRO A 746 11.47 5.52 19.21
C PRO A 746 12.97 5.26 19.00
N ASP A 747 13.83 5.64 19.95
CA ASP A 747 15.28 5.39 19.89
C ASP A 747 15.61 3.89 19.80
N ASP A 748 14.75 3.02 20.36
CA ASP A 748 14.87 1.56 20.27
C ASP A 748 14.89 1.04 18.84
N LEU A 749 14.30 1.79 17.89
CA LEU A 749 14.32 1.44 16.46
C LEU A 749 15.74 1.36 15.91
N VAL A 750 16.64 2.20 16.43
CA VAL A 750 18.06 2.24 16.06
C VAL A 750 18.89 1.47 17.08
N THR A 751 18.74 1.73 18.38
CA THR A 751 19.62 1.18 19.42
C THR A 751 19.45 -0.33 19.66
N LYS A 752 18.31 -0.91 19.26
CA LYS A 752 18.02 -2.36 19.34
C LYS A 752 17.94 -3.03 17.96
N GLY A 753 18.33 -2.35 16.87
CA GLY A 753 18.36 -2.92 15.52
C GLY A 753 16.99 -3.31 14.93
N ILE A 754 15.89 -2.69 15.42
CA ILE A 754 14.52 -3.06 15.00
C ILE A 754 14.21 -2.51 13.60
N ASP A 755 14.69 -1.30 13.27
CA ASP A 755 14.55 -0.65 11.96
C ASP A 755 15.92 -0.44 11.30
N LEU A 756 16.40 -1.50 10.63
CA LEU A 756 17.70 -1.51 9.95
C LEU A 756 17.84 -0.41 8.88
N GLN A 757 16.73 0.05 8.29
CA GLN A 757 16.75 1.11 7.27
C GLN A 757 17.04 2.48 7.91
N VAL A 758 16.44 2.78 9.07
CA VAL A 758 16.78 3.99 9.84
C VAL A 758 18.18 3.88 10.45
N GLU A 759 18.55 2.70 10.97
CA GLU A 759 19.91 2.46 11.50
C GLU A 759 20.99 2.73 10.41
N ALA A 760 20.82 2.15 9.21
CA ALA A 760 21.70 2.38 8.07
C ALA A 760 21.75 3.86 7.66
N ALA A 761 20.60 4.54 7.60
CA ALA A 761 20.55 5.97 7.26
C ALA A 761 21.30 6.85 8.28
N VAL A 762 21.11 6.58 9.57
CA VAL A 762 21.83 7.28 10.65
C VAL A 762 23.32 6.98 10.59
N LEU A 763 23.73 5.74 10.32
CA LEU A 763 25.12 5.35 10.14
C LEU A 763 25.79 6.10 8.97
N LEU A 764 25.15 6.15 7.80
CA LEU A 764 25.66 6.86 6.63
C LEU A 764 25.82 8.37 6.91
N LEU A 765 24.84 8.97 7.59
CA LEU A 765 24.90 10.38 7.99
C LEU A 765 25.99 10.65 9.03
N LYS A 766 26.22 9.75 10.00
CA LYS A 766 27.36 9.82 10.94
C LYS A 766 28.70 9.75 10.22
N ALA A 767 28.86 8.81 9.27
CA ALA A 767 30.07 8.67 8.47
C ALA A 767 30.35 9.94 7.64
N ARG A 768 29.33 10.48 6.98
CA ARG A 768 29.43 11.67 6.12
C ARG A 768 29.73 12.94 6.92
N THR A 769 29.04 13.16 8.04
CA THR A 769 29.23 14.34 8.90
C THR A 769 30.57 14.33 9.64
N ALA A 770 31.06 13.16 10.07
CA ALA A 770 32.41 13.00 10.62
C ALA A 770 33.49 13.39 9.60
N ALA A 771 33.28 13.08 8.32
CA ALA A 771 34.22 13.46 7.26
C ALA A 771 34.30 14.98 7.05
N ASP A 772 33.20 15.72 7.15
CA ASP A 772 33.20 17.16 6.99
C ASP A 772 33.78 17.89 8.22
N ALA A 773 33.53 17.39 9.44
CA ALA A 773 34.19 17.89 10.64
C ALA A 773 35.73 17.79 10.55
N ALA A 774 36.24 16.67 10.04
CA ALA A 774 37.68 16.45 9.85
C ALA A 774 38.31 17.30 8.72
N LYS A 775 37.56 17.62 7.65
CA LYS A 775 37.99 18.59 6.62
C LYS A 775 38.14 20.00 7.20
N ILE A 776 37.22 20.42 8.07
CA ILE A 776 37.30 21.73 8.75
C ILE A 776 38.49 21.78 9.70
N ALA A 777 38.73 20.71 10.48
CA ALA A 777 39.85 20.64 11.42
C ALA A 777 41.25 20.63 10.76
N THR A 778 41.35 20.36 9.45
CA THR A 778 42.62 20.29 8.72
C THR A 778 42.92 21.50 7.85
N ASN A 779 42.03 22.50 7.82
CA ASN A 779 42.16 23.69 6.97
C ASN A 779 41.82 24.96 7.79
N PRO A 780 42.76 25.43 8.65
CA PRO A 780 42.54 26.54 9.60
C PRO A 780 42.54 27.94 8.95
#